data_AF-A0A959BAQ2-F1
#
_entry.id   AF-A0A959BAQ2-F1
#
_cell.length_a   1.000
_cell.length_b   1.000
_cell.length_c   1.000
_cell.angle_alpha   90.00
_cell.angle_beta   90.00
_cell.angle_gamma   90.00
#
_symmetry.space_group_name_H-M   'P 1'
#
loop_
_entity.id
_entity.type
_entity.pdbx_description
1 polymer ?
#
loop_
_entity_poly.entity_id
_entity_poly.type
_entity_poly.pdbx_seq_one_letter_code
_entity_poly.pdbx_strand_id
1 'polypeptide(L)'
;MLTRAFLLFAFCTLSTALSSQSGQQLLERKEYETARVAFENELRQDEESVEALLGMARLYAEEAYTLYNPDTAYIYLREAQRHIRKLSGGQQKKLERAGLDKSSIRRLKNEIRDKGLLFAIEKGGSEALTQYMEHYSRLDSDNEMKAMQAFLQARFEELQRAGAYEGLRDFARSRKRDIREYLPGLADPLQNAIFDAYFRNRDSTHLNSLFNLLADYPEAAARLDAPLSKVLWEQPFIAQAERYLRGLDHSQLPRTIRVVYYYHYITGDWGDLLGFQNRYPLYADSFNIQAAITIARTAPDLGLGFTDGRLPVYQHYIELAAPVHQAFVALQQIIARSLERGQWESAAATVRQFAPYFGEGDSRIASLLDMLAQPEEGVAPLPISEAVNSELGEYAPVISADGQRLFFCRNRGNNEDIFAARREGESWGNPYPIEALNTAENHEAPLAISTDNTTLLMYDGGIVKYTDKQPDGWSAPRNFFSGPYAPEWQGSTTFASNREAVIFAARSMDIIGARNDDNIDLFVSQRQPDGNWGPPVNLGPILNTPFEDRSPFLHPDMRTLYFSSRGHGGLGSLDVFVTTRIGDGWLEWTEPKNLGKEINKPGRDWGYKISTDGTTAYFSGDAPGKREELYQVAVPERFRPQPVATIRGHILGLDGRPLTAELILEDLSTGEPAGRIQADPESGAFFVTLPSGRLYSYTVEGPGLYPVSNNIDLRDSITIREAEENIQAPTLAEIQEGNITLPLKNLFFETDQFRIRPESYPELNRLASLIKAYALSVEVAGHTDYTGGAEYNQALSQNRAEAVRSYLLGQGVDAGQISAAGYGASQPLADNETETGRALNRRVEIRFRGGGGEERGRR
;
A
#
# COMPACT_ATOMS: atom_id res chain seq x y z
N MET A 1 39.57 -34.29 -14.19
CA MET A 1 39.97 -35.71 -14.14
C MET A 1 39.05 -36.61 -15.01
N LEU A 2 38.60 -36.13 -16.17
CA LEU A 2 37.70 -36.89 -17.06
C LEU A 2 37.90 -36.42 -18.52
N THR A 3 39.10 -36.64 -19.06
CA THR A 3 39.42 -36.51 -20.49
C THR A 3 40.74 -37.22 -20.79
N ARG A 4 40.95 -38.39 -20.17
CA ARG A 4 42.14 -39.24 -20.38
C ARG A 4 41.80 -40.61 -21.01
N ALA A 5 40.55 -40.81 -21.45
CA ALA A 5 40.04 -42.14 -21.79
C ALA A 5 39.56 -42.32 -23.24
N PHE A 6 39.73 -41.34 -24.14
CA PHE A 6 39.25 -41.47 -25.53
C PHE A 6 40.33 -41.67 -26.60
N LEU A 7 41.60 -41.81 -26.21
CA LEU A 7 42.74 -41.98 -27.15
C LEU A 7 43.42 -43.36 -27.06
N LEU A 8 42.82 -44.32 -26.36
CA LEU A 8 43.26 -45.71 -26.32
C LEU A 8 42.11 -46.59 -26.82
N PHE A 9 42.00 -46.76 -28.14
CA PHE A 9 41.62 -47.99 -28.86
C PHE A 9 41.16 -47.68 -30.29
N ALA A 10 42.13 -47.41 -31.17
CA ALA A 10 42.05 -47.73 -32.59
C ALA A 10 43.48 -47.92 -33.10
N PHE A 11 43.96 -49.16 -32.94
CA PHE A 11 45.29 -49.62 -33.29
C PHE A 11 45.29 -50.20 -34.71
N CYS A 12 46.45 -50.09 -35.38
CA CYS A 12 46.94 -50.97 -36.45
C CYS A 12 46.22 -50.95 -37.82
N THR A 13 46.75 -50.17 -38.77
CA THR A 13 47.65 -50.65 -39.84
C THR A 13 48.26 -49.43 -40.56
N LEU A 14 49.51 -49.53 -41.03
CA LEU A 14 50.40 -48.48 -41.57
C LEU A 14 51.28 -47.73 -40.56
N SER A 15 52.09 -48.49 -39.83
CA SER A 15 53.48 -48.10 -39.61
C SER A 15 54.30 -48.72 -40.73
N THR A 16 54.79 -47.89 -41.65
CA THR A 16 56.15 -47.89 -42.22
C THR A 16 56.13 -47.08 -43.53
N ALA A 17 57.05 -46.11 -43.63
CA ALA A 17 57.31 -45.22 -44.76
C ALA A 17 56.41 -43.98 -44.95
N LEU A 18 56.55 -43.00 -44.05
CA LEU A 18 56.57 -41.56 -44.40
C LEU A 18 57.74 -40.94 -43.61
N SER A 19 58.95 -41.11 -44.13
CA SER A 19 59.77 -40.04 -44.70
C SER A 19 59.91 -38.83 -43.75
N SER A 20 61.07 -38.76 -43.10
CA SER A 20 61.99 -37.62 -42.85
C SER A 20 61.61 -36.15 -43.17
N GLN A 21 60.36 -35.81 -43.41
CA GLN A 21 59.90 -34.46 -43.72
C GLN A 21 59.45 -33.80 -42.42
N SER A 22 59.96 -32.60 -42.17
CA SER A 22 59.57 -31.85 -40.98
C SER A 22 58.09 -31.46 -41.08
N GLY A 23 57.38 -31.41 -39.95
CA GLY A 23 55.97 -30.99 -39.93
C GLY A 23 55.73 -29.63 -40.59
N GLN A 24 56.74 -28.76 -40.58
CA GLN A 24 56.72 -27.47 -41.29
C GLN A 24 56.61 -27.61 -42.82
N GLN A 25 57.32 -28.54 -43.44
CA GLN A 25 57.24 -28.78 -44.89
C GLN A 25 55.86 -29.30 -45.32
N LEU A 26 55.26 -30.13 -44.47
CA LEU A 26 53.90 -30.66 -44.68
C LEU A 26 52.85 -29.55 -44.55
N LEU A 27 53.02 -28.65 -43.57
CA LEU A 27 52.16 -27.49 -43.39
C LEU A 27 52.24 -26.52 -44.60
N GLU A 28 53.44 -26.25 -45.12
CA GLU A 28 53.63 -25.41 -46.32
C GLU A 28 52.96 -25.99 -47.58
N ARG A 29 52.88 -27.32 -47.68
CA ARG A 29 52.18 -28.03 -48.77
C ARG A 29 50.67 -28.14 -48.56
N LYS A 30 50.14 -27.58 -47.46
CA LYS A 30 48.73 -27.68 -47.07
C LYS A 30 48.27 -29.11 -46.78
N GLU A 31 49.19 -29.99 -46.41
CA GLU A 31 48.91 -31.36 -45.96
C GLU A 31 48.60 -31.37 -44.45
N TYR A 32 47.52 -30.69 -44.07
CA TYR A 32 47.27 -30.28 -42.69
C TYR A 32 47.19 -31.42 -41.68
N GLU A 33 46.52 -32.52 -42.02
CA GLU A 33 46.35 -33.65 -41.10
C GLU A 33 47.66 -34.42 -40.89
N THR A 34 48.43 -34.59 -41.97
CA THR A 34 49.78 -35.19 -41.90
C THR A 34 50.72 -34.29 -41.10
N ALA A 35 50.62 -32.96 -41.27
CA ALA A 35 51.37 -31.98 -40.49
C ALA A 35 51.01 -32.03 -38.99
N ARG A 36 49.72 -32.15 -38.63
CA ARG A 36 49.26 -32.32 -37.25
C ARG A 36 49.92 -33.54 -36.61
N VAL A 37 49.83 -34.69 -37.26
CA VAL A 37 50.38 -35.96 -36.75
C VAL A 37 51.89 -35.85 -36.57
N ALA A 38 52.60 -35.20 -37.50
CA ALA A 38 54.03 -34.95 -37.38
C ALA A 38 54.38 -34.09 -36.15
N PHE A 39 53.70 -32.96 -35.96
CA PHE A 39 53.93 -32.09 -34.80
C PHE A 39 53.54 -32.76 -33.47
N GLU A 40 52.46 -33.55 -33.43
CA GLU A 40 52.08 -34.29 -32.22
C GLU A 40 53.09 -35.37 -31.84
N ASN A 41 53.64 -36.09 -32.83
CA ASN A 41 54.68 -37.06 -32.58
C ASN A 41 55.95 -36.39 -32.05
N GLU A 42 56.29 -35.20 -32.55
CA GLU A 42 57.39 -34.39 -32.04
C GLU A 42 57.15 -33.95 -30.60
N LEU A 43 55.96 -33.43 -30.28
CA LEU A 43 55.57 -33.03 -28.92
C LEU A 43 55.52 -34.20 -27.94
N ARG A 44 55.26 -35.43 -28.40
CA ARG A 44 55.35 -36.64 -27.55
C ARG A 44 56.80 -37.00 -27.20
N GLN A 45 57.75 -36.63 -28.05
CA GLN A 45 59.18 -36.89 -27.82
C GLN A 45 59.84 -35.74 -27.06
N ASP A 46 59.42 -34.51 -27.32
CA ASP A 46 59.86 -33.29 -26.65
C ASP A 46 58.66 -32.35 -26.46
N GLU A 47 58.04 -32.43 -25.28
CA GLU A 47 56.88 -31.59 -24.92
C GLU A 47 57.22 -30.08 -24.92
N GLU A 48 58.51 -29.73 -24.84
CA GLU A 48 58.98 -28.34 -24.87
C GLU A 48 59.41 -27.87 -26.27
N SER A 49 59.20 -28.68 -27.32
CA SER A 49 59.62 -28.32 -28.69
C SER A 49 58.91 -27.05 -29.18
N VAL A 50 59.66 -25.96 -29.22
CA VAL A 50 59.19 -24.66 -29.70
C VAL A 50 58.80 -24.71 -31.18
N GLU A 51 59.51 -25.50 -32.00
CA GLU A 51 59.26 -25.63 -33.44
C GLU A 51 57.93 -26.35 -33.70
N ALA A 52 57.63 -27.42 -32.94
CA ALA A 52 56.36 -28.12 -33.00
C ALA A 52 55.21 -27.30 -32.41
N LEU A 53 55.40 -26.62 -31.26
CA LEU A 53 54.37 -25.75 -30.67
C LEU A 53 54.01 -24.58 -31.61
N LEU A 54 54.99 -23.93 -32.25
CA LEU A 54 54.72 -22.89 -33.25
C LEU A 54 54.12 -23.46 -34.54
N GLY A 55 54.47 -24.69 -34.92
CA GLY A 55 53.84 -25.43 -36.01
C GLY A 55 52.37 -25.70 -35.77
N MET A 56 52.02 -26.21 -34.59
CA MET A 56 50.63 -26.39 -34.15
C MET A 56 49.88 -25.06 -34.09
N ALA A 57 50.51 -24.00 -33.58
CA ALA A 57 49.91 -22.67 -33.59
C ALA A 57 49.57 -22.17 -35.00
N ARG A 58 50.46 -22.36 -35.98
CA ARG A 58 50.19 -22.00 -37.40
C ARG A 58 49.11 -22.88 -38.02
N LEU A 59 49.15 -24.18 -37.77
CA LEU A 59 48.18 -25.14 -38.27
C LEU A 59 46.75 -24.80 -37.82
N TYR A 60 46.54 -24.60 -36.51
CA TYR A 60 45.22 -24.27 -35.97
C TYR A 60 44.74 -22.84 -36.34
N ALA A 61 45.65 -21.97 -36.79
CA ALA A 61 45.33 -20.64 -37.30
C ALA A 61 44.97 -20.63 -38.79
N GLU A 62 45.04 -21.76 -39.49
CA GLU A 62 44.78 -21.85 -40.92
C GLU A 62 43.30 -22.13 -41.18
N GLU A 63 42.58 -21.20 -41.83
CA GLU A 63 41.13 -21.31 -42.06
C GLU A 63 40.76 -22.50 -42.96
N ALA A 64 41.66 -22.90 -43.86
CA ALA A 64 41.47 -24.08 -44.72
C ALA A 64 41.62 -25.40 -43.94
N TYR A 65 42.05 -25.36 -42.68
CA TYR A 65 42.16 -26.56 -41.85
C TYR A 65 40.81 -26.96 -41.27
N THR A 66 40.45 -28.24 -41.37
CA THR A 66 39.17 -28.78 -40.90
C THR A 66 38.95 -28.61 -39.39
N LEU A 67 40.03 -28.50 -38.60
CA LEU A 67 39.96 -28.21 -37.16
C LEU A 67 40.44 -26.79 -36.84
N TYR A 68 40.30 -25.84 -37.78
CA TYR A 68 40.58 -24.42 -37.57
C TYR A 68 39.99 -23.93 -36.24
N ASN A 69 40.86 -23.42 -35.37
CA ASN A 69 40.48 -22.95 -34.05
C ASN A 69 41.54 -21.96 -33.53
N PRO A 70 41.28 -20.65 -33.66
CA PRO A 70 42.27 -19.63 -33.29
C PRO A 70 42.54 -19.58 -31.76
N ASP A 71 41.60 -20.03 -30.92
CA ASP A 71 41.84 -20.15 -29.46
C ASP A 71 42.90 -21.24 -29.19
N THR A 72 42.75 -22.39 -29.86
CA THR A 72 43.69 -23.50 -29.80
C THR A 72 45.05 -23.08 -30.35
N ALA A 73 45.08 -22.34 -31.47
CA ALA A 73 46.29 -21.75 -32.00
C ALA A 73 46.99 -20.83 -30.98
N TYR A 74 46.23 -20.01 -30.26
CA TYR A 74 46.75 -19.09 -29.25
C TYR A 74 47.33 -19.82 -28.04
N ILE A 75 46.70 -20.93 -27.60
CA ILE A 75 47.22 -21.78 -26.52
C ILE A 75 48.60 -22.34 -26.88
N TYR A 76 48.74 -22.93 -28.07
CA TYR A 76 50.03 -23.46 -28.54
C TYR A 76 51.09 -22.36 -28.69
N LEU A 77 50.71 -21.18 -29.19
CA LEU A 77 51.60 -20.03 -29.29
C LEU A 77 52.08 -19.54 -27.91
N ARG A 78 51.18 -19.48 -26.93
CA ARG A 78 51.50 -19.06 -25.54
C ARG A 78 52.46 -20.03 -24.88
N GLU A 79 52.25 -21.34 -25.10
CA GLU A 79 53.15 -22.35 -24.59
C GLU A 79 54.52 -22.26 -25.25
N ALA A 80 54.59 -22.09 -26.58
CA ALA A 80 55.84 -21.86 -27.29
C ALA A 80 56.59 -20.63 -26.72
N GLN A 81 55.89 -19.52 -26.50
CA GLN A 81 56.48 -18.31 -25.93
C GLN A 81 57.00 -18.50 -24.50
N ARG A 82 56.41 -19.42 -23.71
CA ARG A 82 56.89 -19.77 -22.37
C ARG A 82 58.22 -20.52 -22.45
N HIS A 83 58.33 -21.50 -23.35
CA HIS A 83 59.57 -22.27 -23.53
C HIS A 83 60.68 -21.44 -24.17
N ILE A 84 60.37 -20.55 -25.12
CA ILE A 84 61.36 -19.64 -25.72
C ILE A 84 62.12 -18.82 -24.67
N ARG A 85 61.43 -18.37 -23.61
CA ARG A 85 62.07 -17.59 -22.52
C ARG A 85 63.09 -18.38 -21.72
N LYS A 86 63.03 -19.71 -21.76
CA LYS A 86 63.95 -20.62 -21.06
C LYS A 86 65.16 -21.02 -21.93
N LEU A 87 65.12 -20.74 -23.25
CA LEU A 87 66.19 -21.14 -24.17
C LEU A 87 67.47 -20.31 -23.99
N SER A 88 68.62 -20.97 -24.13
CA SER A 88 69.93 -20.31 -24.17
C SER A 88 70.11 -19.46 -25.44
N GLY A 89 71.02 -18.48 -25.40
CA GLY A 89 71.28 -17.60 -26.56
C GLY A 89 71.72 -18.33 -27.84
N GLY A 90 72.34 -19.50 -27.72
CA GLY A 90 72.68 -20.37 -28.86
C GLY A 90 71.45 -21.04 -29.48
N GLN A 91 70.50 -21.49 -28.67
CA GLN A 91 69.24 -22.09 -29.11
C GLN A 91 68.31 -21.04 -29.74
N GLN A 92 68.27 -19.82 -29.21
CA GLN A 92 67.50 -18.73 -29.81
C GLN A 92 68.02 -18.36 -31.23
N LYS A 93 69.35 -18.30 -31.42
CA LYS A 93 69.94 -18.10 -32.77
C LYS A 93 69.62 -19.23 -33.74
N LYS A 94 69.42 -20.46 -33.26
CA LYS A 94 69.01 -21.61 -34.10
C LYS A 94 67.58 -21.42 -34.61
N LEU A 95 66.66 -20.98 -33.75
CA LEU A 95 65.28 -20.65 -34.13
C LEU A 95 65.22 -19.48 -35.13
N GLU A 96 66.04 -18.45 -34.93
CA GLU A 96 66.15 -17.33 -35.87
C GLU A 96 66.59 -17.79 -37.28
N ARG A 97 67.57 -18.69 -37.36
CA ARG A 97 68.01 -19.30 -38.64
C ARG A 97 66.94 -20.16 -39.31
N ALA A 98 66.01 -20.71 -38.52
CA ALA A 98 64.85 -21.45 -39.02
C ALA A 98 63.68 -20.53 -39.42
N GLY A 99 63.87 -19.20 -39.42
CA GLY A 99 62.82 -18.23 -39.75
C GLY A 99 61.78 -18.01 -38.65
N LEU A 100 62.07 -18.45 -37.41
CA LEU A 100 61.21 -18.34 -36.23
C LEU A 100 61.73 -17.26 -35.27
N ASP A 101 62.10 -16.10 -35.81
CA ASP A 101 62.57 -14.97 -35.02
C ASP A 101 61.44 -14.25 -34.25
N LYS A 102 61.81 -13.33 -33.36
CA LYS A 102 60.84 -12.55 -32.55
C LYS A 102 59.81 -11.78 -33.39
N SER A 103 60.18 -11.30 -34.57
CA SER A 103 59.29 -10.54 -35.45
C SER A 103 58.25 -11.45 -36.12
N SER A 104 58.66 -12.65 -36.54
CA SER A 104 57.77 -13.66 -37.13
C SER A 104 56.74 -14.16 -36.11
N ILE A 105 57.17 -14.40 -34.86
CA ILE A 105 56.30 -14.84 -33.76
C ILE A 105 55.33 -13.72 -33.36
N ARG A 106 55.77 -12.46 -33.38
CA ARG A 106 54.89 -11.31 -33.15
C ARG A 106 53.83 -11.17 -34.25
N ARG A 107 54.22 -11.38 -35.52
CA ARG A 107 53.28 -11.36 -36.65
C ARG A 107 52.23 -12.46 -36.52
N LEU A 108 52.66 -13.70 -36.25
CA LEU A 108 51.77 -14.84 -36.02
C LEU A 108 50.83 -14.58 -34.83
N LYS A 109 51.34 -13.95 -33.75
CA LYS A 109 50.50 -13.58 -32.60
C LYS A 109 49.40 -12.60 -32.97
N ASN A 110 49.71 -11.59 -33.77
CA ASN A 110 48.73 -10.61 -34.22
C ASN A 110 47.72 -11.24 -35.18
N GLU A 111 48.19 -12.06 -36.12
CA GLU A 111 47.32 -12.81 -37.03
C GLU A 111 46.33 -13.71 -36.29
N ILE A 112 46.80 -14.47 -35.29
CA ILE A 112 45.94 -15.34 -34.46
C ILE A 112 44.93 -14.52 -33.65
N ARG A 113 45.27 -13.29 -33.23
CA ARG A 113 44.34 -12.39 -32.55
C ARG A 113 43.29 -11.85 -33.51
N ASP A 114 43.70 -11.35 -34.67
CA ASP A 114 42.78 -10.83 -35.69
C ASP A 114 41.78 -11.91 -36.11
N LYS A 115 42.27 -13.14 -36.33
CA LYS A 115 41.47 -14.33 -36.61
C LYS A 115 40.58 -14.75 -35.43
N GLY A 116 41.10 -14.67 -34.20
CA GLY A 116 40.32 -14.93 -32.98
C GLY A 116 39.15 -13.95 -32.81
N LEU A 117 39.36 -12.67 -33.12
CA LEU A 117 38.32 -11.66 -33.09
C LEU A 117 37.24 -11.93 -34.14
N LEU A 118 37.64 -12.19 -35.39
CA LEU A 118 36.70 -12.54 -36.45
C LEU A 118 35.89 -13.79 -36.08
N PHE A 119 36.56 -14.81 -35.57
CA PHE A 119 35.93 -16.05 -35.10
C PHE A 119 34.93 -15.81 -33.96
N ALA A 120 35.23 -14.90 -33.03
CA ALA A 120 34.31 -14.50 -31.97
C ALA A 120 33.09 -13.71 -32.50
N ILE A 121 33.31 -12.82 -33.48
CA ILE A 121 32.23 -12.08 -34.17
C ILE A 121 31.30 -13.05 -34.93
N GLU A 122 31.87 -14.04 -35.64
CA GLU A 122 31.12 -15.03 -36.42
C GLU A 122 30.31 -16.00 -35.55
N LYS A 123 30.87 -16.45 -34.40
CA LYS A 123 30.12 -17.22 -33.40
C LYS A 123 28.89 -16.45 -32.89
N GLY A 124 28.96 -15.13 -32.91
CA GLY A 124 27.89 -14.23 -32.54
C GLY A 124 27.70 -14.11 -31.03
N GLY A 125 27.18 -12.95 -30.62
CA GLY A 125 26.78 -12.69 -29.24
C GLY A 125 27.89 -12.11 -28.35
N SER A 126 27.44 -11.48 -27.27
CA SER A 126 28.29 -10.75 -26.32
C SER A 126 29.20 -11.68 -25.50
N GLU A 127 28.79 -12.93 -25.28
CA GLU A 127 29.55 -13.92 -24.51
C GLU A 127 30.84 -14.35 -25.23
N ALA A 128 30.76 -14.66 -26.53
CA ALA A 128 31.93 -15.06 -27.34
C ALA A 128 32.99 -13.94 -27.37
N LEU A 129 32.55 -12.69 -27.47
CA LEU A 129 33.43 -11.51 -27.46
C LEU A 129 34.04 -11.26 -26.08
N THR A 130 33.29 -11.52 -25.00
CA THR A 130 33.83 -11.50 -23.63
C THR A 130 34.93 -12.52 -23.46
N GLN A 131 34.68 -13.77 -23.89
CA GLN A 131 35.67 -14.85 -23.85
C GLN A 131 36.92 -14.49 -24.66
N TYR A 132 36.78 -13.87 -25.84
CA TYR A 132 37.92 -13.38 -26.62
C TYR A 132 38.77 -12.36 -25.84
N MET A 133 38.14 -11.32 -25.27
CA MET A 133 38.86 -10.29 -24.53
C MET A 133 39.59 -10.84 -23.29
N GLU A 134 39.03 -11.86 -22.63
CA GLU A 134 39.65 -12.52 -21.48
C GLU A 134 40.77 -13.49 -21.89
N HIS A 135 40.57 -14.26 -22.97
CA HIS A 135 41.48 -15.30 -23.42
C HIS A 135 42.76 -14.72 -24.03
N TYR A 136 42.64 -13.63 -24.78
CA TYR A 136 43.75 -13.02 -25.53
C TYR A 136 44.45 -11.92 -24.72
N SER A 137 45.54 -12.27 -24.02
CA SER A 137 46.30 -11.30 -23.20
C SER A 137 46.90 -10.13 -24.00
N ARG A 138 46.76 -8.89 -23.50
CA ARG A 138 47.38 -7.65 -24.02
C ARG A 138 47.08 -7.37 -25.50
N LEU A 139 45.81 -7.21 -25.85
CA LEU A 139 45.38 -6.76 -27.18
C LEU A 139 46.11 -5.46 -27.57
N ASP A 140 46.33 -5.28 -28.86
CA ASP A 140 46.70 -3.96 -29.36
C ASP A 140 45.47 -3.06 -29.42
N SER A 141 45.70 -1.75 -29.55
CA SER A 141 44.62 -0.75 -29.51
C SER A 141 43.55 -0.96 -30.59
N ASP A 142 43.92 -1.52 -31.74
CA ASP A 142 42.98 -1.76 -32.84
C ASP A 142 42.06 -2.96 -32.55
N ASN A 143 42.62 -4.08 -32.10
CA ASN A 143 41.83 -5.25 -31.71
C ASN A 143 40.98 -5.01 -30.46
N GLU A 144 41.48 -4.25 -29.49
CA GLU A 144 40.72 -3.86 -28.31
C GLU A 144 39.51 -3.00 -28.69
N MET A 145 39.72 -1.99 -29.56
CA MET A 145 38.64 -1.14 -30.07
C MET A 145 37.58 -1.96 -30.83
N LYS A 146 37.99 -2.81 -31.78
CA LYS A 146 37.06 -3.62 -32.58
C LYS A 146 36.30 -4.64 -31.74
N ALA A 147 36.96 -5.30 -30.78
CA ALA A 147 36.32 -6.23 -29.87
C ALA A 147 35.27 -5.54 -28.99
N MET A 148 35.60 -4.36 -28.46
CA MET A 148 34.66 -3.59 -27.64
C MET A 148 33.48 -3.09 -28.47
N GLN A 149 33.70 -2.59 -29.69
CA GLN A 149 32.62 -2.19 -30.60
C GLN A 149 31.65 -3.34 -30.89
N ALA A 150 32.19 -4.50 -31.28
CA ALA A 150 31.38 -5.69 -31.54
C ALA A 150 30.62 -6.14 -30.28
N PHE A 151 31.26 -6.09 -29.11
CA PHE A 151 30.64 -6.48 -27.84
C PHE A 151 29.46 -5.57 -27.50
N LEU A 152 29.65 -4.25 -27.60
CA LEU A 152 28.62 -3.28 -27.29
C LEU A 152 27.41 -3.43 -28.21
N GLN A 153 27.64 -3.62 -29.52
CA GLN A 153 26.59 -3.85 -30.50
C GLN A 153 25.83 -5.15 -30.23
N ALA A 154 26.54 -6.27 -30.09
CA ALA A 154 25.93 -7.59 -29.86
C ALA A 154 25.12 -7.61 -28.56
N ARG A 155 25.67 -7.02 -27.48
CA ARG A 155 24.96 -6.96 -26.20
C ARG A 155 23.71 -6.11 -26.28
N PHE A 156 23.76 -4.98 -26.96
CA PHE A 156 22.58 -4.14 -27.20
C PHE A 156 21.49 -4.91 -27.95
N GLU A 157 21.82 -5.58 -29.06
CA GLU A 157 20.86 -6.33 -29.88
C GLU A 157 20.24 -7.51 -29.13
N GLU A 158 20.99 -8.19 -28.27
CA GLU A 158 20.46 -9.22 -27.36
C GLU A 158 19.41 -8.64 -26.40
N LEU A 159 19.75 -7.55 -25.73
CA LEU A 159 18.88 -6.90 -24.74
C LEU A 159 17.63 -6.28 -25.39
N GLN A 160 17.80 -5.68 -26.58
CA GLN A 160 16.70 -5.10 -27.34
C GLN A 160 15.72 -6.17 -27.81
N ARG A 161 16.21 -7.30 -28.34
CA ARG A 161 15.36 -8.44 -28.73
C ARG A 161 14.62 -9.04 -27.54
N ALA A 162 15.24 -9.09 -26.37
CA ALA A 162 14.59 -9.55 -25.14
C ALA A 162 13.52 -8.58 -24.60
N GLY A 163 13.49 -7.33 -25.06
CA GLY A 163 12.58 -6.30 -24.53
C GLY A 163 12.82 -5.96 -23.06
N ALA A 164 14.01 -6.29 -22.52
CA ALA A 164 14.29 -6.20 -21.09
C ALA A 164 14.72 -4.78 -20.69
N TYR A 165 13.77 -3.95 -20.23
CA TYR A 165 14.04 -2.59 -19.76
C TYR A 165 15.20 -2.53 -18.74
N GLU A 166 15.14 -3.35 -17.70
CA GLU A 166 16.17 -3.40 -16.64
C GLU A 166 17.54 -3.74 -17.23
N GLY A 167 17.59 -4.71 -18.14
CA GLY A 167 18.84 -5.10 -18.80
C GLY A 167 19.42 -4.00 -19.69
N LEU A 168 18.59 -3.30 -20.47
CA LEU A 168 19.01 -2.16 -21.28
C LEU A 168 19.49 -0.98 -20.42
N ARG A 169 18.79 -0.67 -19.33
CA ARG A 169 19.15 0.39 -18.38
C ARG A 169 20.49 0.11 -17.71
N ASP A 170 20.67 -1.11 -17.20
CA ASP A 170 21.89 -1.51 -16.49
C ASP A 170 23.09 -1.58 -17.45
N PHE A 171 22.86 -2.00 -18.69
CA PHE A 171 23.87 -1.92 -19.74
C PHE A 171 24.28 -0.48 -20.05
N ALA A 172 23.31 0.42 -20.26
CA ALA A 172 23.60 1.84 -20.50
C ALA A 172 24.39 2.50 -19.35
N ARG A 173 24.05 2.16 -18.10
CA ARG A 173 24.74 2.69 -16.90
C ARG A 173 26.15 2.12 -16.76
N SER A 174 26.30 0.79 -16.82
CA SER A 174 27.57 0.11 -16.60
C SER A 174 28.58 0.35 -17.73
N ARG A 175 28.12 0.59 -18.96
CA ARG A 175 28.96 0.78 -20.15
C ARG A 175 28.98 2.20 -20.70
N LYS A 176 28.54 3.19 -19.92
CA LYS A 176 28.48 4.61 -20.35
C LYS A 176 29.80 5.14 -20.91
N ARG A 177 30.92 4.81 -20.28
CA ARG A 177 32.26 5.21 -20.73
C ARG A 177 32.63 4.50 -22.03
N ASP A 178 32.47 3.18 -22.07
CA ASP A 178 32.83 2.34 -23.20
C ASP A 178 32.02 2.72 -24.46
N ILE A 179 30.73 3.00 -24.32
CA ILE A 179 29.86 3.47 -25.42
C ILE A 179 30.37 4.79 -25.97
N ARG A 180 30.70 5.75 -25.11
CA ARG A 180 31.21 7.06 -25.53
C ARG A 180 32.55 6.95 -26.25
N GLU A 181 33.42 6.07 -25.78
CA GLU A 181 34.80 5.93 -26.27
C GLU A 181 34.87 5.10 -27.56
N TYR A 182 34.14 3.98 -27.63
CA TYR A 182 34.29 2.99 -28.68
C TYR A 182 33.14 2.97 -29.70
N LEU A 183 31.90 3.25 -29.30
CA LEU A 183 30.72 3.18 -30.19
C LEU A 183 29.70 4.30 -29.92
N PRO A 184 30.05 5.57 -30.14
CA PRO A 184 29.20 6.70 -29.77
C PRO A 184 27.85 6.70 -30.50
N GLY A 185 27.79 6.15 -31.71
CA GLY A 185 26.54 6.00 -32.48
C GLY A 185 25.51 5.04 -31.85
N LEU A 186 25.88 4.26 -30.83
CA LEU A 186 24.97 3.39 -30.11
C LEU A 186 24.13 4.13 -29.06
N ALA A 187 24.53 5.35 -28.67
CA ALA A 187 23.85 6.10 -27.61
C ALA A 187 22.35 6.32 -27.91
N ASP A 188 22.01 6.89 -29.07
CA ASP A 188 20.62 7.18 -29.42
C ASP A 188 19.78 5.91 -29.64
N PRO A 189 20.25 4.87 -30.37
CA PRO A 189 19.52 3.60 -30.49
C PRO A 189 19.29 2.90 -29.14
N LEU A 190 20.29 2.90 -28.25
CA LEU A 190 20.18 2.31 -26.92
C LEU A 190 19.14 3.05 -26.10
N GLN A 191 19.18 4.37 -26.12
CA GLN A 191 18.20 5.21 -25.47
C GLN A 191 16.78 4.93 -26.01
N ASN A 192 16.59 4.90 -27.33
CA ASN A 192 15.31 4.57 -27.96
C ASN A 192 14.78 3.22 -27.49
N ALA A 193 15.63 2.19 -27.48
CA ALA A 193 15.23 0.87 -27.02
C ALA A 193 14.83 0.85 -25.53
N ILE A 194 15.50 1.62 -24.67
CA ILE A 194 15.13 1.74 -23.25
C ILE A 194 13.72 2.32 -23.12
N PHE A 195 13.43 3.41 -23.85
CA PHE A 195 12.09 4.02 -23.84
C PHE A 195 11.03 3.09 -24.42
N ASP A 196 11.30 2.48 -25.57
CA ASP A 196 10.36 1.54 -26.19
C ASP A 196 10.11 0.32 -25.29
N ALA A 197 11.12 -0.18 -24.59
CA ALA A 197 10.96 -1.27 -23.63
C ALA A 197 10.16 -0.82 -22.39
N TYR A 198 10.40 0.40 -21.90
CA TYR A 198 9.66 0.96 -20.77
C TYR A 198 8.16 1.09 -21.10
N PHE A 199 7.81 1.78 -22.19
CA PHE A 199 6.41 2.03 -22.54
C PHE A 199 5.66 0.80 -23.06
N ARG A 200 6.36 -0.25 -23.53
CA ARG A 200 5.73 -1.53 -23.88
C ARG A 200 5.43 -2.43 -22.68
N ASN A 201 6.32 -2.42 -21.68
CA ASN A 201 6.34 -3.46 -20.63
C ASN A 201 6.11 -2.92 -19.21
N ARG A 202 5.98 -1.61 -19.01
CA ARG A 202 5.70 -1.01 -17.70
C ARG A 202 4.50 -0.10 -17.71
N ASP A 203 3.97 0.06 -16.51
CA ASP A 203 2.89 0.97 -16.23
C ASP A 203 3.36 2.42 -16.36
N SER A 204 2.88 3.09 -17.41
CA SER A 204 3.11 4.52 -17.65
C SER A 204 2.10 5.41 -16.93
N THR A 205 1.28 4.85 -16.04
CA THR A 205 0.27 5.59 -15.26
C THR A 205 0.80 6.16 -13.95
N HIS A 206 2.03 5.82 -13.54
CA HIS A 206 2.59 6.29 -12.26
C HIS A 206 3.57 7.46 -12.40
N LEU A 207 3.27 8.56 -11.72
CA LEU A 207 4.00 9.83 -11.79
C LEU A 207 5.49 9.69 -11.39
N ASN A 208 5.76 9.01 -10.27
CA ASN A 208 7.12 8.78 -9.78
C ASN A 208 7.96 7.96 -10.77
N SER A 209 7.35 7.02 -11.48
CA SER A 209 8.06 6.17 -12.44
C SER A 209 8.52 6.98 -13.65
N LEU A 210 7.69 7.91 -14.14
CA LEU A 210 8.05 8.81 -15.25
C LEU A 210 9.07 9.87 -14.81
N PHE A 211 8.96 10.41 -13.60
CA PHE A 211 9.94 11.37 -13.09
C PHE A 211 11.31 10.72 -12.79
N ASN A 212 11.34 9.49 -12.27
CA ASN A 212 12.59 8.75 -12.12
C ASN A 212 13.26 8.51 -13.48
N LEU A 213 12.47 8.17 -14.50
CA LEU A 213 12.97 8.02 -15.87
C LEU A 213 13.51 9.35 -16.43
N LEU A 214 12.82 10.47 -16.17
CA LEU A 214 13.28 11.80 -16.56
C LEU A 214 14.57 12.22 -15.84
N ALA A 215 14.70 11.89 -14.54
CA ALA A 215 15.90 12.17 -13.76
C ALA A 215 17.12 11.37 -14.26
N ASP A 216 16.89 10.13 -14.69
CA ASP A 216 17.92 9.28 -15.28
C ASP A 216 18.33 9.70 -16.70
N TYR A 217 17.38 10.25 -17.47
CA TYR A 217 17.56 10.64 -18.87
C TYR A 217 16.97 12.04 -19.16
N PRO A 218 17.56 13.14 -18.66
CA PRO A 218 17.02 14.50 -18.82
C PRO A 218 16.83 14.92 -20.28
N GLU A 219 17.68 14.44 -21.18
CA GLU A 219 17.58 14.69 -22.62
C GLU A 219 16.31 14.12 -23.27
N ALA A 220 15.61 13.21 -22.59
CA ALA A 220 14.35 12.66 -23.05
C ALA A 220 13.13 13.49 -22.63
N ALA A 221 13.32 14.66 -22.01
CA ALA A 221 12.24 15.55 -21.57
C ALA A 221 11.16 15.75 -22.64
N ALA A 222 11.55 16.03 -23.88
CA ALA A 222 10.62 16.23 -24.99
C ALA A 222 9.72 15.01 -25.27
N ARG A 223 10.24 13.79 -25.06
CA ARG A 223 9.47 12.55 -25.23
C ARG A 223 8.56 12.27 -24.05
N LEU A 224 8.95 12.72 -22.87
CA LEU A 224 8.20 12.52 -21.63
C LEU A 224 7.14 13.60 -21.41
N ASP A 225 7.17 14.71 -22.13
CA ASP A 225 6.20 15.81 -21.96
C ASP A 225 4.74 15.36 -22.08
N ALA A 226 4.40 14.58 -23.12
CA ALA A 226 3.03 14.11 -23.29
C ALA A 226 2.61 13.08 -22.21
N PRO A 227 3.37 12.00 -21.93
CA PRO A 227 3.07 11.10 -20.82
C PRO A 227 2.98 11.79 -19.45
N LEU A 228 3.94 12.66 -19.11
CA LEU A 228 3.94 13.42 -17.85
C LEU A 228 2.73 14.33 -17.76
N SER A 229 2.40 15.07 -18.82
CA SER A 229 1.22 15.93 -18.82
C SER A 229 -0.07 15.15 -18.62
N LYS A 230 -0.18 13.94 -19.19
CA LYS A 230 -1.35 13.06 -19.01
C LYS A 230 -1.47 12.59 -17.56
N VAL A 231 -0.40 12.00 -17.01
CA VAL A 231 -0.41 11.49 -15.64
C VAL A 231 -0.61 12.62 -14.63
N LEU A 232 0.00 13.79 -14.84
CA LEU A 232 -0.18 14.94 -13.97
C LEU A 232 -1.59 15.54 -14.08
N TRP A 233 -2.31 15.31 -15.18
CA TRP A 233 -3.72 15.67 -15.27
C TRP A 233 -4.61 14.71 -14.47
N GLU A 234 -4.31 13.41 -14.52
CA GLU A 234 -5.04 12.36 -13.80
C GLU A 234 -4.71 12.33 -12.29
N GLN A 235 -3.48 12.65 -11.92
CA GLN A 235 -2.95 12.71 -10.56
C GLN A 235 -2.17 14.02 -10.38
N PRO A 236 -2.87 15.14 -10.12
CA PRO A 236 -2.28 16.47 -10.09
C PRO A 236 -1.51 16.77 -8.82
N PHE A 237 -0.50 15.94 -8.52
CA PHE A 237 0.46 16.16 -7.45
C PHE A 237 1.47 17.25 -7.84
N ILE A 238 0.98 18.48 -8.03
CA ILE A 238 1.76 19.58 -8.61
C ILE A 238 2.97 19.90 -7.75
N ALA A 239 2.80 19.96 -6.43
CA ALA A 239 3.91 20.20 -5.51
C ALA A 239 5.05 19.18 -5.69
N GLN A 240 4.72 17.89 -5.80
CA GLN A 240 5.68 16.82 -6.08
C GLN A 240 6.31 16.97 -7.47
N ALA A 241 5.50 17.21 -8.50
CA ALA A 241 5.97 17.40 -9.86
C ALA A 241 6.98 18.55 -9.97
N GLU A 242 6.66 19.70 -9.39
CA GLU A 242 7.52 20.88 -9.40
C GLU A 242 8.88 20.64 -8.69
N ARG A 243 8.94 19.73 -7.71
CA ARG A 243 10.20 19.31 -7.10
C ARG A 243 11.07 18.54 -8.09
N TYR A 244 10.49 17.64 -8.90
CA TYR A 244 11.22 16.89 -9.93
C TYR A 244 11.62 17.74 -11.13
N LEU A 245 10.83 18.77 -11.44
CA LEU A 245 11.12 19.70 -12.54
C LEU A 245 12.30 20.66 -12.25
N ARG A 246 12.82 20.69 -11.02
CA ARG A 246 13.94 21.58 -10.66
C ARG A 246 15.21 21.20 -11.41
N GLY A 247 15.83 22.17 -12.07
CA GLY A 247 17.11 21.98 -12.77
C GLY A 247 16.99 21.37 -14.18
N LEU A 248 15.77 21.16 -14.68
CA LEU A 248 15.52 20.71 -16.05
C LEU A 248 15.35 21.89 -17.01
N ASP A 249 15.65 21.67 -18.29
CA ASP A 249 15.28 22.60 -19.35
C ASP A 249 13.78 22.48 -19.64
N HIS A 250 13.02 23.41 -19.07
CA HIS A 250 11.56 23.43 -19.20
C HIS A 250 11.09 23.68 -20.63
N SER A 251 11.93 24.19 -21.56
CA SER A 251 11.55 24.41 -22.96
C SER A 251 11.13 23.11 -23.67
N GLN A 252 11.58 21.96 -23.14
CA GLN A 252 11.25 20.62 -23.64
C GLN A 252 9.94 20.06 -23.04
N LEU A 253 9.29 20.75 -22.09
CA LEU A 253 8.12 20.27 -21.35
C LEU A 253 6.89 21.19 -21.46
N PRO A 254 6.53 21.74 -22.63
CA PRO A 254 5.47 22.76 -22.73
C PRO A 254 4.08 22.27 -22.32
N ARG A 255 3.74 20.97 -22.51
CA ARG A 255 2.43 20.43 -22.09
C ARG A 255 2.38 20.24 -20.58
N THR A 256 3.45 19.70 -20.00
CA THR A 256 3.58 19.48 -18.55
C THR A 256 3.51 20.81 -17.80
N ILE A 257 4.25 21.83 -18.26
CA ILE A 257 4.22 23.17 -17.64
C ILE A 257 2.85 23.84 -17.79
N ARG A 258 2.10 23.56 -18.86
CA ARG A 258 0.71 24.04 -18.99
C ARG A 258 -0.22 23.44 -17.94
N VAL A 259 -0.06 22.15 -17.60
CA VAL A 259 -0.83 21.53 -16.51
C VAL A 259 -0.46 22.15 -15.17
N VAL A 260 0.83 22.35 -14.89
CA VAL A 260 1.28 23.06 -13.69
C VAL A 260 0.66 24.46 -13.61
N TYR A 261 0.72 25.23 -14.71
CA TYR A 261 0.14 26.56 -14.78
C TYR A 261 -1.37 26.55 -14.48
N TYR A 262 -2.12 25.60 -15.04
CA TYR A 262 -3.55 25.48 -14.79
C TYR A 262 -3.87 25.43 -13.29
N TYR A 263 -3.16 24.61 -12.51
CA TYR A 263 -3.40 24.49 -11.07
C TYR A 263 -2.97 25.70 -10.25
N HIS A 264 -2.02 26.51 -10.73
CA HIS A 264 -1.74 27.84 -10.15
C HIS A 264 -2.77 28.88 -10.56
N TYR A 265 -3.32 28.78 -11.78
CA TYR A 265 -4.27 29.73 -12.33
C TYR A 265 -5.66 29.60 -11.71
N ILE A 266 -6.15 28.37 -11.54
CA ILE A 266 -7.52 28.12 -11.04
C ILE A 266 -7.74 28.60 -9.62
N THR A 267 -6.69 28.79 -8.82
CA THR A 267 -6.85 29.34 -7.47
C THR A 267 -7.36 30.77 -7.55
N GLY A 268 -6.89 31.55 -8.54
CA GLY A 268 -7.16 32.98 -8.63
C GLY A 268 -6.41 33.79 -7.57
N ASP A 269 -5.49 33.16 -6.83
CA ASP A 269 -4.64 33.80 -5.85
C ASP A 269 -3.43 34.46 -6.51
N TRP A 270 -3.12 35.69 -6.09
CA TRP A 270 -2.03 36.45 -6.67
C TRP A 270 -0.65 35.88 -6.29
N GLY A 271 -0.53 35.29 -5.09
CA GLY A 271 0.68 34.69 -4.58
C GLY A 271 1.04 33.41 -5.32
N ASP A 272 0.05 32.55 -5.59
CA ASP A 272 0.22 31.34 -6.40
C ASP A 272 0.68 31.67 -7.83
N LEU A 273 0.04 32.65 -8.47
CA LEU A 273 0.40 33.11 -9.81
C LEU A 273 1.82 33.71 -9.87
N LEU A 274 2.18 34.53 -8.87
CA LEU A 274 3.52 35.10 -8.76
C LEU A 274 4.57 34.00 -8.50
N GLY A 275 4.23 33.00 -7.69
CA GLY A 275 5.06 31.83 -7.44
C GLY A 275 5.39 31.09 -8.74
N PHE A 276 4.37 30.87 -9.59
CA PHE A 276 4.57 30.27 -10.91
C PHE A 276 5.45 31.14 -11.81
N GLN A 277 5.17 32.45 -11.92
CA GLN A 277 5.95 33.36 -12.77
C GLN A 277 7.44 33.36 -12.40
N ASN A 278 7.74 33.39 -11.10
CA ASN A 278 9.12 33.39 -10.60
C ASN A 278 9.83 32.06 -10.91
N ARG A 279 9.10 30.94 -10.92
CA ARG A 279 9.65 29.60 -11.17
C ARG A 279 9.80 29.28 -12.66
N TYR A 280 8.89 29.78 -13.50
CA TYR A 280 8.81 29.50 -14.93
C TYR A 280 8.78 30.76 -15.79
N PRO A 281 9.80 31.63 -15.72
CA PRO A 281 9.77 32.96 -16.35
C PRO A 281 9.59 32.91 -17.87
N LEU A 282 10.14 31.88 -18.55
CA LEU A 282 10.00 31.71 -20.00
C LEU A 282 8.55 31.49 -20.44
N TYR A 283 7.74 30.88 -19.58
CA TYR A 283 6.34 30.55 -19.88
C TYR A 283 5.37 31.65 -19.44
N ALA A 284 5.76 32.48 -18.48
CA ALA A 284 4.92 33.53 -17.92
C ALA A 284 4.40 34.51 -18.99
N ASP A 285 5.26 34.88 -19.94
CA ASP A 285 4.88 35.75 -21.05
C ASP A 285 3.91 35.04 -22.01
N SER A 286 4.16 33.77 -22.33
CA SER A 286 3.34 32.98 -23.26
C SER A 286 1.91 32.74 -22.76
N PHE A 287 1.73 32.66 -21.44
CA PHE A 287 0.42 32.50 -20.80
C PHE A 287 -0.24 33.84 -20.41
N ASN A 288 0.42 34.98 -20.67
CA ASN A 288 -0.05 36.30 -20.25
C ASN A 288 -0.36 36.36 -18.74
N ILE A 289 0.51 35.78 -17.91
CA ILE A 289 0.29 35.66 -16.46
C ILE A 289 0.10 37.04 -15.81
N GLN A 290 0.72 38.08 -16.37
CA GLN A 290 0.60 39.40 -15.78
C GLN A 290 -0.81 40.00 -15.87
N ALA A 291 -1.60 39.61 -16.88
CA ALA A 291 -3.02 39.93 -16.90
C ALA A 291 -3.76 39.21 -15.76
N ALA A 292 -3.48 37.92 -15.54
CA ALA A 292 -4.08 37.14 -14.45
C ALA A 292 -3.71 37.71 -13.07
N ILE A 293 -2.45 38.10 -12.84
CA ILE A 293 -2.00 38.74 -11.60
C ILE A 293 -2.70 40.09 -11.39
N THR A 294 -2.88 40.87 -12.46
CA THR A 294 -3.58 42.16 -12.38
C THR A 294 -5.03 41.95 -11.95
N ILE A 295 -5.72 40.95 -12.53
CA ILE A 295 -7.08 40.58 -12.15
C ILE A 295 -7.13 40.08 -10.70
N ALA A 296 -6.24 39.18 -10.30
CA ALA A 296 -6.19 38.63 -8.93
C ALA A 296 -6.03 39.74 -7.86
N ARG A 297 -5.27 40.80 -8.16
CA ARG A 297 -5.11 41.96 -7.26
C ARG A 297 -6.36 42.84 -7.11
N THR A 298 -7.34 42.68 -8.00
CA THR A 298 -8.64 43.36 -7.88
C THR A 298 -9.63 42.61 -7.00
N ALA A 299 -9.26 41.40 -6.51
CA ALA A 299 -10.11 40.62 -5.63
C ALA A 299 -10.54 41.47 -4.42
N PRO A 300 -11.84 41.47 -4.05
CA PRO A 300 -12.25 42.11 -2.82
C PRO A 300 -11.55 41.43 -1.64
N ASP A 301 -11.38 42.16 -0.54
CA ASP A 301 -11.01 41.52 0.72
C ASP A 301 -12.16 40.62 1.18
N LEU A 302 -11.99 39.32 0.89
CA LEU A 302 -12.93 38.24 1.22
C LEU A 302 -12.88 37.87 2.71
N GLY A 303 -11.86 38.32 3.46
CA GLY A 303 -11.82 38.16 4.92
C GLY A 303 -12.74 39.13 5.66
N LEU A 304 -13.03 40.30 5.07
CA LEU A 304 -13.89 41.32 5.68
C LEU A 304 -15.41 41.09 5.50
N GLY A 305 -15.80 40.03 4.78
CA GLY A 305 -17.20 39.70 4.52
C GLY A 305 -17.93 40.65 3.55
N PHE A 306 -19.07 40.20 3.05
CA PHE A 306 -19.89 40.95 2.09
C PHE A 306 -20.83 41.97 2.77
N THR A 307 -20.96 43.14 2.13
CA THR A 307 -22.01 44.11 2.43
C THR A 307 -22.59 44.65 1.12
N ASP A 308 -23.86 45.09 1.14
CA ASP A 308 -24.55 45.56 -0.07
C ASP A 308 -23.81 46.73 -0.75
N GLY A 309 -23.13 47.58 0.02
CA GLY A 309 -22.29 48.67 -0.52
C GLY A 309 -21.03 48.20 -1.25
N ARG A 310 -20.60 46.94 -1.05
CA ARG A 310 -19.46 46.32 -1.73
C ARG A 310 -19.87 45.50 -2.96
N LEU A 311 -21.18 45.33 -3.23
CA LEU A 311 -21.67 44.56 -4.37
C LEU A 311 -21.03 44.94 -5.73
N PRO A 312 -20.84 46.23 -6.07
CA PRO A 312 -20.19 46.58 -7.34
C PRO A 312 -18.77 46.04 -7.49
N VAL A 313 -18.02 45.97 -6.38
CA VAL A 313 -16.64 45.46 -6.37
C VAL A 313 -16.62 43.95 -6.59
N TYR A 314 -17.52 43.22 -5.92
CA TYR A 314 -17.64 41.77 -6.06
C TYR A 314 -18.11 41.39 -7.46
N GLN A 315 -19.14 42.07 -7.97
CA GLN A 315 -19.64 41.86 -9.33
C GLN A 315 -18.53 42.09 -10.36
N HIS A 316 -17.85 43.24 -10.29
CA HIS A 316 -16.77 43.55 -11.23
C HIS A 316 -15.65 42.50 -11.19
N TYR A 317 -15.29 42.03 -10.00
CA TYR A 317 -14.29 40.98 -9.85
C TYR A 317 -14.74 39.65 -10.48
N ILE A 318 -15.97 39.20 -10.23
CA ILE A 318 -16.51 37.96 -10.83
C ILE A 318 -16.51 38.05 -12.36
N GLU A 319 -16.93 39.18 -12.92
CA GLU A 319 -16.95 39.43 -14.37
C GLU A 319 -15.57 39.30 -15.02
N LEU A 320 -14.50 39.68 -14.30
CA LEU A 320 -13.13 39.64 -14.79
C LEU A 320 -12.43 38.30 -14.53
N ALA A 321 -12.69 37.70 -13.36
CA ALA A 321 -11.87 36.62 -12.82
C ALA A 321 -12.48 35.23 -12.97
N ALA A 322 -13.80 35.10 -13.16
CA ALA A 322 -14.41 33.80 -13.37
C ALA A 322 -13.75 33.08 -14.58
N PRO A 323 -13.51 31.76 -14.49
CA PRO A 323 -14.06 30.82 -13.50
C PRO A 323 -13.12 30.49 -12.32
N VAL A 324 -12.13 31.30 -11.96
CA VAL A 324 -11.20 30.95 -10.86
C VAL A 324 -11.93 30.77 -9.51
N HIS A 325 -11.33 30.02 -8.59
CA HIS A 325 -11.92 29.69 -7.29
C HIS A 325 -12.26 30.92 -6.45
N GLN A 326 -11.36 31.92 -6.39
CA GLN A 326 -11.64 33.18 -5.68
C GLN A 326 -12.89 33.92 -6.21
N ALA A 327 -13.20 33.82 -7.51
CA ALA A 327 -14.43 34.39 -8.07
C ALA A 327 -15.68 33.61 -7.62
N PHE A 328 -15.58 32.29 -7.50
CA PHE A 328 -16.64 31.46 -6.92
C PHE A 328 -16.88 31.79 -5.45
N VAL A 329 -15.82 31.98 -4.66
CA VAL A 329 -15.92 32.40 -3.25
C VAL A 329 -16.57 33.79 -3.14
N ALA A 330 -16.23 34.72 -4.04
CA ALA A 330 -16.90 36.02 -4.10
C ALA A 330 -18.41 35.86 -4.35
N LEU A 331 -18.83 34.95 -5.23
CA LEU A 331 -20.25 34.64 -5.45
C LEU A 331 -20.93 34.07 -4.21
N GLN A 332 -20.29 33.12 -3.51
CA GLN A 332 -20.79 32.57 -2.25
C GLN A 332 -21.04 33.67 -1.21
N GLN A 333 -20.13 34.65 -1.09
CA GLN A 333 -20.32 35.76 -0.16
C GLN A 333 -21.47 36.71 -0.55
N ILE A 334 -21.73 36.93 -1.85
CA ILE A 334 -22.89 37.73 -2.29
C ILE A 334 -24.19 37.06 -1.81
N ILE A 335 -24.28 35.72 -1.92
CA ILE A 335 -25.51 34.99 -1.58
C ILE A 335 -25.64 34.66 -0.08
N ALA A 336 -24.56 34.74 0.70
CA ALA A 336 -24.52 34.35 2.12
C ALA A 336 -25.69 34.91 2.95
N ARG A 337 -25.99 36.21 2.83
CA ARG A 337 -27.12 36.85 3.55
C ARG A 337 -28.49 36.28 3.16
N SER A 338 -28.66 35.88 1.90
CA SER A 338 -29.90 35.23 1.46
C SER A 338 -30.01 33.84 2.09
N LEU A 339 -28.91 33.10 2.15
CA LEU A 339 -28.86 31.77 2.78
C LEU A 339 -29.17 31.85 4.29
N GLU A 340 -28.55 32.78 5.02
CA GLU A 340 -28.81 33.00 6.45
C GLU A 340 -30.28 33.32 6.76
N ARG A 341 -31.00 33.91 5.79
CA ARG A 341 -32.42 34.28 5.91
C ARG A 341 -33.37 33.23 5.34
N GLY A 342 -32.87 32.09 4.86
CA GLY A 342 -33.67 31.07 4.19
C GLY A 342 -34.27 31.54 2.86
N GLN A 343 -33.70 32.57 2.22
CA GLN A 343 -34.17 33.14 0.96
C GLN A 343 -33.58 32.37 -0.24
N TRP A 344 -33.86 31.07 -0.32
CA TRP A 344 -33.24 30.13 -1.26
C TRP A 344 -33.40 30.52 -2.73
N GLU A 345 -34.59 30.94 -3.15
CA GLU A 345 -34.83 31.35 -4.53
C GLU A 345 -34.12 32.68 -4.88
N SER A 346 -33.97 33.58 -3.91
CA SER A 346 -33.19 34.83 -4.10
C SER A 346 -31.70 34.51 -4.29
N ALA A 347 -31.16 33.59 -3.49
CA ALA A 347 -29.81 33.08 -3.68
C ALA A 347 -29.68 32.42 -5.06
N ALA A 348 -30.63 31.54 -5.44
CA ALA A 348 -30.60 30.84 -6.73
C ALA A 348 -30.68 31.81 -7.91
N ALA A 349 -31.53 32.84 -7.84
CA ALA A 349 -31.61 33.89 -8.86
C ALA A 349 -30.27 34.62 -9.03
N THR A 350 -29.59 34.93 -7.93
CA THR A 350 -28.26 35.55 -7.94
C THR A 350 -27.22 34.62 -8.56
N VAL A 351 -27.22 33.33 -8.22
CA VAL A 351 -26.32 32.35 -8.84
C VAL A 351 -26.56 32.24 -10.34
N ARG A 352 -27.83 32.19 -10.79
CA ARG A 352 -28.18 32.18 -12.23
C ARG A 352 -27.74 33.44 -12.96
N GLN A 353 -27.74 34.60 -12.29
CA GLN A 353 -27.23 35.85 -12.86
C GLN A 353 -25.73 35.78 -13.17
N PHE A 354 -24.94 35.16 -12.29
CA PHE A 354 -23.48 35.06 -12.45
C PHE A 354 -23.01 33.81 -13.18
N ALA A 355 -23.85 32.77 -13.31
CA ALA A 355 -23.52 31.52 -13.97
C ALA A 355 -22.86 31.67 -15.36
N PRO A 356 -23.28 32.60 -16.24
CA PRO A 356 -22.66 32.77 -17.56
C PRO A 356 -21.16 33.10 -17.53
N TYR A 357 -20.65 33.72 -16.46
CA TYR A 357 -19.22 34.07 -16.33
C TYR A 357 -18.33 32.85 -16.01
N PHE A 358 -18.91 31.79 -15.43
CA PHE A 358 -18.18 30.56 -15.08
C PHE A 358 -18.09 29.57 -16.25
N GLY A 359 -18.83 29.82 -17.33
CA GLY A 359 -18.92 28.93 -18.49
C GLY A 359 -19.99 27.85 -18.35
N GLU A 360 -20.41 27.30 -19.49
CA GLU A 360 -21.38 26.20 -19.52
C GLU A 360 -20.78 24.95 -18.88
N GLY A 361 -21.49 24.34 -17.94
CA GLY A 361 -21.09 23.07 -17.32
C GLY A 361 -20.14 23.19 -16.12
N ASP A 362 -19.94 24.38 -15.54
CA ASP A 362 -19.21 24.50 -14.28
C ASP A 362 -19.92 23.71 -13.17
N SER A 363 -19.26 22.66 -12.65
CA SER A 363 -19.85 21.74 -11.68
C SER A 363 -20.18 22.40 -10.35
N ARG A 364 -19.45 23.44 -9.95
CA ARG A 364 -19.67 24.15 -8.69
C ARG A 364 -20.95 24.99 -8.77
N ILE A 365 -21.17 25.65 -9.89
CA ILE A 365 -22.41 26.41 -10.16
C ILE A 365 -23.60 25.45 -10.25
N ALA A 366 -23.46 24.33 -10.96
CA ALA A 366 -24.52 23.33 -11.07
C ALA A 366 -24.89 22.74 -9.70
N SER A 367 -23.89 22.34 -8.90
CA SER A 367 -24.08 21.83 -7.54
C SER A 367 -24.79 22.85 -6.64
N LEU A 368 -24.35 24.13 -6.68
CA LEU A 368 -24.95 25.20 -5.90
C LEU A 368 -26.43 25.43 -6.26
N LEU A 369 -26.78 25.43 -7.54
CA LEU A 369 -28.17 25.56 -7.99
C LEU A 369 -29.03 24.36 -7.60
N ASP A 370 -28.50 23.14 -7.71
CA ASP A 370 -29.21 21.91 -7.30
C ASP A 370 -29.56 21.97 -5.81
N MET A 371 -28.58 22.26 -4.96
CA MET A 371 -28.79 22.37 -3.51
C MET A 371 -29.84 23.43 -3.14
N LEU A 372 -29.82 24.59 -3.78
CA LEU A 372 -30.78 25.65 -3.51
C LEU A 372 -32.21 25.25 -3.91
N ALA A 373 -32.35 24.45 -4.98
CA ALA A 373 -33.63 23.97 -5.48
C ALA A 373 -34.20 22.79 -4.68
N GLN A 374 -33.38 22.05 -3.92
CA GLN A 374 -33.85 20.93 -3.11
C GLN A 374 -34.89 21.38 -2.06
N PRO A 375 -35.92 20.58 -1.78
CA PRO A 375 -36.89 20.88 -0.72
C PRO A 375 -36.22 20.83 0.66
N GLU A 376 -36.75 21.61 1.59
CA GLU A 376 -36.36 21.55 3.00
C GLU A 376 -36.92 20.28 3.65
N GLU A 377 -36.12 19.64 4.50
CA GLU A 377 -36.45 18.46 5.29
C GLU A 377 -36.87 18.79 6.73
N GLY A 378 -36.81 20.07 7.13
CA GLY A 378 -37.18 20.53 8.47
C GLY A 378 -36.12 20.20 9.53
N VAL A 379 -34.86 20.09 9.11
CA VAL A 379 -33.74 19.74 9.96
C VAL A 379 -33.08 21.02 10.47
N ALA A 380 -32.83 21.10 11.77
CA ALA A 380 -32.16 22.25 12.37
C ALA A 380 -31.16 21.80 13.45
N PRO A 381 -29.93 22.35 13.47
CA PRO A 381 -29.01 22.13 14.57
C PRO A 381 -29.55 22.67 15.89
N LEU A 382 -29.40 21.87 16.94
CA LEU A 382 -29.74 22.22 18.31
C LEU A 382 -28.48 22.16 19.18
N PRO A 383 -28.25 23.13 20.08
CA PRO A 383 -27.16 23.00 21.05
C PRO A 383 -27.39 21.73 21.87
N ILE A 384 -26.31 21.04 22.22
CA ILE A 384 -26.41 19.94 23.19
C ILE A 384 -26.71 20.50 24.60
N SER A 385 -26.78 19.62 25.61
CA SER A 385 -27.15 20.00 26.98
C SER A 385 -26.31 21.14 27.56
N GLU A 386 -26.94 22.02 28.34
CA GLU A 386 -26.30 23.10 29.12
C GLU A 386 -25.25 22.61 30.14
N ALA A 387 -25.22 21.31 30.46
CA ALA A 387 -24.15 20.74 31.27
C ALA A 387 -22.80 20.73 30.52
N VAL A 388 -22.83 20.54 29.21
CA VAL A 388 -21.64 20.43 28.36
C VAL A 388 -21.26 21.78 27.77
N ASN A 389 -22.23 22.49 27.16
CA ASN A 389 -22.00 23.85 26.67
C ASN A 389 -21.95 24.83 27.85
N SER A 390 -20.91 25.65 27.94
CA SER A 390 -20.71 26.59 29.05
C SER A 390 -20.61 28.04 28.58
N GLU A 391 -20.07 28.92 29.42
CA GLU A 391 -19.69 30.30 29.04
C GLU A 391 -18.31 30.34 28.34
N LEU A 392 -17.59 29.21 28.34
CA LEU A 392 -16.33 29.04 27.62
C LEU A 392 -16.60 28.56 26.18
N GLY A 393 -15.54 28.28 25.42
CA GLY A 393 -15.67 27.66 24.10
C GLY A 393 -15.57 26.15 24.20
N GLU A 394 -16.52 25.41 23.63
CA GLU A 394 -16.48 23.96 23.49
C GLU A 394 -16.43 23.54 22.02
N TYR A 395 -15.48 22.69 21.65
CA TYR A 395 -15.30 22.25 20.26
C TYR A 395 -14.73 20.84 20.13
N ALA A 396 -14.63 20.35 18.88
CA ALA A 396 -14.12 19.02 18.53
C ALA A 396 -14.83 17.87 19.29
N PRO A 397 -16.17 17.72 19.13
CA PRO A 397 -16.87 16.62 19.76
C PRO A 397 -16.41 15.28 19.18
N VAL A 398 -16.31 14.27 20.04
CA VAL A 398 -16.02 12.87 19.69
C VAL A 398 -16.95 11.99 20.52
N ILE A 399 -17.90 11.36 19.85
CA ILE A 399 -18.86 10.42 20.44
C ILE A 399 -18.31 8.99 20.37
N SER A 400 -18.42 8.24 21.46
CA SER A 400 -18.14 6.80 21.47
C SER A 400 -19.13 6.01 20.63
N ALA A 401 -18.70 4.88 20.05
CA ALA A 401 -19.55 4.07 19.20
C ALA A 401 -20.77 3.46 19.92
N ASP A 402 -20.68 3.26 21.24
CA ASP A 402 -21.81 2.85 22.08
C ASP A 402 -22.77 4.01 22.46
N GLY A 403 -22.44 5.23 22.04
CA GLY A 403 -23.20 6.45 22.32
C GLY A 403 -23.25 6.85 23.80
N GLN A 404 -22.38 6.28 24.66
CA GLN A 404 -22.40 6.52 26.11
C GLN A 404 -21.43 7.60 26.59
N ARG A 405 -20.44 7.98 25.78
CA ARG A 405 -19.41 8.96 26.13
C ARG A 405 -19.28 10.01 25.04
N LEU A 406 -19.12 11.25 25.47
CA LEU A 406 -18.75 12.39 24.63
C LEU A 406 -17.43 12.93 25.15
N PHE A 407 -16.42 12.97 24.29
CA PHE A 407 -15.17 13.68 24.50
C PHE A 407 -15.22 14.99 23.73
N PHE A 408 -14.66 16.06 24.28
CA PHE A 408 -14.60 17.35 23.61
C PHE A 408 -13.45 18.19 24.16
N CYS A 409 -13.05 19.22 23.43
CA CYS A 409 -12.14 20.24 23.92
C CYS A 409 -12.93 21.38 24.57
N ARG A 410 -12.44 21.89 25.70
CA ARG A 410 -12.92 23.13 26.32
C ARG A 410 -11.79 24.16 26.34
N ASN A 411 -12.00 25.29 25.67
CA ASN A 411 -11.08 26.41 25.63
C ASN A 411 -11.27 27.31 26.87
N ARG A 412 -10.32 27.23 27.80
CA ARG A 412 -10.31 27.96 29.06
C ARG A 412 -9.60 29.32 28.98
N GLY A 413 -9.36 29.81 27.76
CA GLY A 413 -8.76 31.11 27.48
C GLY A 413 -7.25 31.01 27.21
N ASN A 414 -6.48 30.56 28.20
CA ASN A 414 -5.03 30.35 28.08
C ASN A 414 -4.64 28.90 27.82
N ASN A 415 -5.60 27.97 27.94
CA ASN A 415 -5.38 26.55 27.70
C ASN A 415 -6.59 25.89 27.07
N GLU A 416 -6.35 24.78 26.39
CA GLU A 416 -7.36 23.98 25.71
C GLU A 416 -7.23 22.56 26.24
N ASP A 417 -8.25 22.10 26.97
CA ASP A 417 -8.19 20.85 27.74
C ASP A 417 -9.24 19.87 27.19
N ILE A 418 -8.90 18.57 27.24
CA ILE A 418 -9.84 17.49 26.92
C ILE A 418 -10.76 17.22 28.12
N PHE A 419 -12.06 17.26 27.86
CA PHE A 419 -13.13 16.90 28.77
C PHE A 419 -13.89 15.67 28.26
N ALA A 420 -14.55 14.97 29.18
CA ALA A 420 -15.50 13.93 28.86
C ALA A 420 -16.81 14.12 29.64
N ALA A 421 -17.92 13.72 29.02
CA ALA A 421 -19.23 13.59 29.64
C ALA A 421 -19.79 12.20 29.39
N ARG A 422 -20.59 11.69 30.34
CA ARG A 422 -21.34 10.45 30.19
C ARG A 422 -22.78 10.75 29.84
N ARG A 423 -23.41 9.86 29.08
CA ARG A 423 -24.83 9.97 28.77
C ARG A 423 -25.67 9.60 30.01
N GLU A 424 -26.66 10.41 30.31
CA GLU A 424 -27.61 10.25 31.42
C GLU A 424 -29.04 10.33 30.84
N GLY A 425 -29.59 9.18 30.46
CA GLY A 425 -30.85 9.13 29.71
C GLY A 425 -30.70 9.76 28.33
N GLU A 426 -31.53 10.76 28.02
CA GLU A 426 -31.48 11.47 26.74
C GLU A 426 -30.50 12.65 26.71
N SER A 427 -29.89 13.01 27.84
CA SER A 427 -28.99 14.17 27.98
C SER A 427 -27.55 13.76 28.31
N TRP A 428 -26.61 14.69 28.22
CA TRP A 428 -25.26 14.50 28.73
C TRP A 428 -25.17 14.98 30.18
N GLY A 429 -24.51 14.19 31.02
CA GLY A 429 -24.22 14.53 32.41
C GLY A 429 -23.13 15.60 32.53
N ASN A 430 -22.76 15.93 33.77
CA ASN A 430 -21.73 16.92 34.04
C ASN A 430 -20.36 16.49 33.48
N PRO A 431 -19.69 17.34 32.69
CA PRO A 431 -18.40 17.01 32.13
C PRO A 431 -17.28 17.07 33.17
N TYR A 432 -16.26 16.24 33.00
CA TYR A 432 -15.06 16.19 33.82
C TYR A 432 -13.79 16.26 32.96
N PRO A 433 -12.72 16.93 33.42
CA PRO A 433 -11.45 16.96 32.69
C PRO A 433 -10.78 15.59 32.72
N ILE A 434 -10.09 15.22 31.64
CA ILE A 434 -9.22 14.04 31.62
C ILE A 434 -7.80 14.47 32.01
N GLU A 435 -7.57 14.65 33.32
CA GLU A 435 -6.34 15.23 33.88
C GLU A 435 -5.05 14.58 33.36
N ALA A 436 -5.05 13.26 33.12
CA ALA A 436 -3.89 12.54 32.60
C ALA A 436 -3.48 12.94 31.17
N LEU A 437 -4.37 13.60 30.43
CA LEU A 437 -4.17 14.00 29.03
C LEU A 437 -3.98 15.51 28.87
N ASN A 438 -4.24 16.30 29.90
CA ASN A 438 -4.19 17.75 29.84
C ASN A 438 -2.87 18.26 30.42
N THR A 439 -2.22 19.19 29.72
CA THR A 439 -0.98 19.78 30.19
C THR A 439 -1.14 21.29 30.38
N ALA A 440 -0.29 21.90 31.22
CA ALA A 440 -0.37 23.34 31.45
C ALA A 440 0.25 24.18 30.32
N GLU A 441 1.01 23.55 29.41
CA GLU A 441 1.85 24.24 28.42
C GLU A 441 1.38 24.03 26.98
N ASN A 442 0.63 22.96 26.70
CA ASN A 442 0.14 22.63 25.36
C ASN A 442 -1.39 22.75 25.29
N HIS A 443 -1.86 22.85 24.06
CA HIS A 443 -3.28 22.80 23.74
C HIS A 443 -3.66 21.38 23.30
N GLU A 444 -4.66 20.80 23.96
CA GLU A 444 -5.13 19.44 23.72
C GLU A 444 -6.58 19.39 23.25
N ALA A 445 -6.84 18.55 22.24
CA ALA A 445 -8.19 18.31 21.73
C ALA A 445 -8.36 16.85 21.29
N PRO A 446 -9.53 16.23 21.52
CA PRO A 446 -9.79 14.89 21.02
C PRO A 446 -10.03 14.92 19.50
N LEU A 447 -9.62 13.86 18.80
CA LEU A 447 -9.79 13.72 17.35
C LEU A 447 -10.72 12.56 16.98
N ALA A 448 -10.52 11.41 17.64
CA ALA A 448 -11.34 10.21 17.49
C ALA A 448 -11.11 9.25 18.67
N ILE A 449 -12.10 8.41 18.93
CA ILE A 449 -12.04 7.30 19.89
C ILE A 449 -12.25 6.00 19.11
N SER A 450 -11.52 4.95 19.48
CA SER A 450 -11.75 3.61 18.93
C SER A 450 -13.15 3.10 19.30
N THR A 451 -13.70 2.20 18.48
CA THR A 451 -15.05 1.64 18.65
C THR A 451 -15.28 0.95 20.00
N ASP A 452 -14.23 0.39 20.59
CA ASP A 452 -14.22 -0.25 21.91
C ASP A 452 -13.88 0.69 23.07
N ASN A 453 -13.73 2.00 22.81
CA ASN A 453 -13.41 3.02 23.81
C ASN A 453 -12.05 2.88 24.53
N THR A 454 -11.10 2.12 23.98
CA THR A 454 -9.80 1.89 24.63
C THR A 454 -8.64 2.70 24.04
N THR A 455 -8.77 3.30 22.86
CA THR A 455 -7.69 4.11 22.25
C THR A 455 -8.24 5.47 21.79
N LEU A 456 -7.72 6.56 22.35
CA LEU A 456 -8.08 7.93 21.98
C LEU A 456 -6.98 8.54 21.11
N LEU A 457 -7.37 9.07 19.95
CA LEU A 457 -6.55 9.98 19.15
C LEU A 457 -6.78 11.40 19.62
N MET A 458 -5.68 12.14 19.78
CA MET A 458 -5.71 13.51 20.27
C MET A 458 -4.70 14.38 19.54
N TYR A 459 -4.98 15.66 19.53
CA TYR A 459 -4.01 16.71 19.22
C TYR A 459 -3.37 17.14 20.53
N ASP A 460 -2.06 17.36 20.52
CA ASP A 460 -1.28 17.84 21.65
C ASP A 460 -0.12 18.70 21.11
N GLY A 461 -0.22 20.01 21.32
CA GLY A 461 0.87 20.95 21.02
C GLY A 461 1.30 20.97 19.54
N GLY A 462 0.36 20.78 18.62
CA GLY A 462 0.66 20.76 17.19
C GLY A 462 0.77 19.36 16.57
N ILE A 463 0.75 18.30 17.39
CA ILE A 463 1.11 16.94 16.97
C ILE A 463 -0.06 15.99 17.23
N VAL A 464 -0.38 15.15 16.24
CA VAL A 464 -1.33 14.05 16.42
C VAL A 464 -0.68 12.92 17.23
N LYS A 465 -1.32 12.57 18.34
CA LYS A 465 -0.90 11.52 19.28
C LYS A 465 -2.04 10.52 19.51
N TYR A 466 -1.69 9.39 20.09
CA TYR A 466 -2.66 8.42 20.61
C TYR A 466 -2.31 8.01 22.04
N THR A 467 -3.33 7.63 22.79
CA THR A 467 -3.23 7.10 24.15
C THR A 467 -4.19 5.92 24.31
N ASP A 468 -3.77 4.94 25.10
CA ASP A 468 -4.54 3.73 25.39
C ASP A 468 -5.04 3.74 26.84
N LYS A 469 -6.25 3.23 27.04
CA LYS A 469 -6.85 3.04 28.34
C LYS A 469 -6.18 1.85 29.05
N GLN A 470 -5.82 2.06 30.30
CA GLN A 470 -5.18 1.14 31.23
C GLN A 470 -6.06 0.97 32.47
N PRO A 471 -5.83 -0.05 33.32
CA PRO A 471 -6.59 -0.24 34.55
C PRO A 471 -6.58 0.98 35.49
N ASP A 472 -5.53 1.78 35.46
CA ASP A 472 -5.30 2.94 36.34
C ASP A 472 -5.54 4.31 35.67
N GLY A 473 -5.99 4.33 34.40
CA GLY A 473 -6.27 5.58 33.68
C GLY A 473 -5.87 5.51 32.21
N TRP A 474 -5.58 6.66 31.61
CA TRP A 474 -5.02 6.72 30.26
C TRP A 474 -3.49 6.69 30.31
N SER A 475 -2.86 5.99 29.38
CA SER A 475 -1.41 5.98 29.22
C SER A 475 -0.87 7.36 28.79
N ALA A 476 0.44 7.58 28.92
CA ALA A 476 1.08 8.77 28.35
C ALA A 476 0.89 8.83 26.82
N PRO A 477 0.49 9.98 26.24
CA PRO A 477 0.31 10.13 24.79
C PRO A 477 1.59 9.84 23.99
N ARG A 478 1.44 9.10 22.88
CA ARG A 478 2.52 8.70 21.97
C ARG A 478 2.27 9.29 20.59
N ASN A 479 3.34 9.73 19.90
CA ASN A 479 3.22 10.24 18.53
C ASN A 479 2.59 9.18 17.63
N PHE A 480 1.55 9.58 16.91
CA PHE A 480 0.86 8.68 16.01
C PHE A 480 1.67 8.44 14.73
N PHE A 481 2.15 9.52 14.11
CA PHE A 481 3.03 9.45 12.95
C PHE A 481 4.48 9.63 13.40
N SER A 482 5.34 8.70 13.04
CA SER A 482 6.79 8.80 13.26
C SER A 482 7.55 8.17 12.09
N GLY A 483 8.81 8.59 11.89
CA GLY A 483 9.68 8.04 10.85
C GLY A 483 9.63 8.80 9.52
N PRO A 484 10.17 8.21 8.43
CA PRO A 484 10.43 8.90 7.16
C PRO A 484 9.18 9.26 6.36
N TYR A 485 8.01 8.77 6.76
CA TYR A 485 6.73 8.97 6.09
C TYR A 485 5.80 9.93 6.82
N ALA A 486 6.28 10.58 7.89
CA ALA A 486 5.49 11.60 8.57
C ALA A 486 5.23 12.79 7.63
N PRO A 487 3.97 13.23 7.46
CA PRO A 487 3.65 14.40 6.66
C PRO A 487 4.21 15.68 7.30
N GLU A 488 4.25 16.78 6.55
CA GLU A 488 4.71 18.08 7.04
C GLU A 488 3.80 18.61 8.14
N TRP A 489 2.49 18.44 7.94
CA TRP A 489 1.46 18.74 8.91
C TRP A 489 0.39 17.66 8.85
N GLN A 490 -0.21 17.39 10.01
CA GLN A 490 -1.35 16.50 10.13
C GLN A 490 -2.36 17.08 11.12
N GLY A 491 -3.63 16.80 10.87
CA GLY A 491 -4.72 17.10 11.77
C GLY A 491 -5.88 16.16 11.49
N SER A 492 -7.03 16.43 12.11
CA SER A 492 -8.30 15.70 11.93
C SER A 492 -8.15 14.24 11.49
N THR A 493 -8.12 13.31 12.44
CA THR A 493 -7.90 11.88 12.17
C THR A 493 -9.12 11.07 12.60
N THR A 494 -9.40 9.98 11.89
CA THR A 494 -10.44 9.00 12.23
C THR A 494 -9.92 7.57 12.06
N PHE A 495 -10.42 6.67 12.90
CA PHE A 495 -10.16 5.24 12.81
C PHE A 495 -11.15 4.56 11.89
N ALA A 496 -10.66 3.57 11.15
CA ALA A 496 -11.51 2.47 10.73
C ALA A 496 -11.98 1.66 11.95
N SER A 497 -13.24 1.21 11.97
CA SER A 497 -13.81 0.49 13.11
C SER A 497 -13.07 -0.80 13.46
N ASN A 498 -12.40 -1.40 12.47
CA ASN A 498 -11.55 -2.58 12.62
C ASN A 498 -10.11 -2.27 13.10
N ARG A 499 -9.74 -0.98 13.23
CA ARG A 499 -8.41 -0.47 13.62
C ARG A 499 -7.25 -0.79 12.65
N GLU A 500 -7.55 -1.19 11.42
CA GLU A 500 -6.52 -1.54 10.43
C GLU A 500 -6.16 -0.39 9.50
N ALA A 501 -6.96 0.69 9.51
CA ALA A 501 -6.68 1.89 8.76
C ALA A 501 -7.00 3.14 9.58
N VAL A 502 -6.33 4.22 9.24
CA VAL A 502 -6.71 5.57 9.64
C VAL A 502 -6.86 6.45 8.42
N ILE A 503 -7.86 7.32 8.45
CA ILE A 503 -8.01 8.41 7.48
C ILE A 503 -7.71 9.71 8.21
N PHE A 504 -6.93 10.59 7.61
CA PHE A 504 -6.50 11.83 8.23
C PHE A 504 -6.30 12.94 7.22
N ALA A 505 -6.41 14.17 7.69
CA ALA A 505 -6.06 15.35 6.90
C ALA A 505 -4.55 15.65 7.06
N ALA A 506 -3.85 15.91 5.96
CA ALA A 506 -2.43 16.19 5.99
C ALA A 506 -1.98 17.13 4.87
N ARG A 507 -0.83 17.76 5.13
CA ARG A 507 -0.04 18.46 4.12
C ARG A 507 1.19 17.62 3.79
N SER A 508 1.34 17.28 2.52
CA SER A 508 2.43 16.47 1.98
C SER A 508 2.85 16.98 0.59
N MET A 509 3.86 16.35 -0.01
CA MET A 509 4.28 16.68 -1.38
C MET A 509 3.30 16.16 -2.44
N ASP A 510 2.61 15.07 -2.14
CA ASP A 510 1.64 14.39 -2.99
C ASP A 510 0.20 14.86 -2.70
N ILE A 511 0.02 16.16 -2.46
CA ILE A 511 -1.30 16.81 -2.42
C ILE A 511 -1.78 17.20 -3.81
N ILE A 512 -3.09 17.26 -4.01
CA ILE A 512 -3.75 17.71 -5.23
C ILE A 512 -3.57 19.23 -5.38
N GLY A 513 -3.14 19.68 -6.55
CA GLY A 513 -2.96 21.10 -6.85
C GLY A 513 -1.67 21.72 -6.30
N ALA A 514 -1.61 23.05 -6.35
CA ALA A 514 -0.44 23.82 -5.95
C ALA A 514 -0.25 23.83 -4.43
N ARG A 515 1.00 23.88 -3.97
CA ARG A 515 1.32 23.93 -2.53
C ARG A 515 1.16 25.34 -1.98
N ASN A 516 0.21 25.50 -1.05
CA ASN A 516 0.07 26.66 -0.17
C ASN A 516 -0.31 26.20 1.25
N ASP A 517 -0.36 27.13 2.21
CA ASP A 517 -0.63 26.79 3.61
C ASP A 517 -2.10 26.38 3.88
N ASP A 518 -3.02 26.64 2.96
CA ASP A 518 -4.42 26.29 3.12
C ASP A 518 -4.81 24.98 2.39
N ASN A 519 -3.95 24.47 1.51
CA ASN A 519 -4.17 23.21 0.80
C ASN A 519 -3.81 22.02 1.70
N ILE A 520 -4.83 21.21 1.97
CA ILE A 520 -4.79 20.06 2.86
C ILE A 520 -5.61 18.97 2.18
N ASP A 521 -5.06 17.76 2.14
CA ASP A 521 -5.73 16.61 1.53
C ASP A 521 -6.05 15.53 2.57
N LEU A 522 -6.98 14.65 2.22
CA LEU A 522 -7.26 13.43 2.93
C LEU A 522 -6.33 12.30 2.47
N PHE A 523 -5.76 11.60 3.44
CA PHE A 523 -4.88 10.46 3.26
C PHE A 523 -5.40 9.26 4.05
N VAL A 524 -5.03 8.06 3.60
CA VAL A 524 -5.19 6.82 4.35
C VAL A 524 -3.83 6.22 4.68
N SER A 525 -3.68 5.65 5.87
CA SER A 525 -2.57 4.77 6.22
C SER A 525 -3.10 3.47 6.78
N GLN A 526 -2.49 2.36 6.36
CA GLN A 526 -2.84 1.01 6.82
C GLN A 526 -1.84 0.51 7.83
N ARG A 527 -2.35 -0.21 8.83
CA ARG A 527 -1.53 -0.84 9.86
C ARG A 527 -0.75 -2.01 9.26
N GLN A 528 0.53 -2.06 9.56
CA GLN A 528 1.46 -3.08 9.10
C GLN A 528 1.53 -4.25 10.10
N PRO A 529 2.06 -5.43 9.70
CA PRO A 529 2.18 -6.59 10.59
C PRO A 529 3.05 -6.37 11.85
N ASP A 530 3.96 -5.39 11.80
CA ASP A 530 4.78 -4.97 12.95
C ASP A 530 4.02 -4.09 13.95
N GLY A 531 2.76 -3.75 13.65
CA GLY A 531 1.88 -2.91 14.44
C GLY A 531 1.99 -1.40 14.17
N ASN A 532 2.95 -0.97 13.35
CA ASN A 532 3.13 0.43 12.95
C ASN A 532 2.21 0.82 11.79
N TRP A 533 2.06 2.12 11.55
CA TRP A 533 1.32 2.64 10.39
C TRP A 533 2.23 2.73 9.16
N GLY A 534 1.71 2.26 8.02
CA GLY A 534 2.40 2.31 6.73
C GLY A 534 2.50 3.72 6.14
N PRO A 535 3.13 3.88 4.97
CA PRO A 535 3.21 5.18 4.30
C PRO A 535 1.80 5.73 4.00
N PRO A 536 1.57 7.04 4.21
CA PRO A 536 0.33 7.70 3.78
C PRO A 536 0.10 7.53 2.28
N VAL A 537 -1.16 7.32 1.90
CA VAL A 537 -1.61 7.30 0.51
C VAL A 537 -2.71 8.33 0.34
N ASN A 538 -2.52 9.27 -0.60
CA ASN A 538 -3.54 10.27 -0.94
C ASN A 538 -4.83 9.57 -1.43
N LEU A 539 -6.00 10.01 -0.94
CA LEU A 539 -7.29 9.40 -1.30
C LEU A 539 -7.80 9.74 -2.71
N GLY A 540 -7.03 10.50 -3.49
CA GLY A 540 -7.23 10.73 -4.91
C GLY A 540 -8.17 11.90 -5.23
N PRO A 541 -8.23 12.30 -6.51
CA PRO A 541 -8.90 13.54 -6.95
C PRO A 541 -10.43 13.48 -6.95
N ILE A 542 -11.03 12.33 -6.61
CA ILE A 542 -12.48 12.23 -6.38
C ILE A 542 -12.84 12.85 -5.02
N LEU A 543 -12.00 12.64 -4.00
CA LEU A 543 -12.21 13.16 -2.65
C LEU A 543 -11.48 14.49 -2.45
N ASN A 544 -10.22 14.52 -2.87
CA ASN A 544 -9.34 15.67 -2.70
C ASN A 544 -9.45 16.62 -3.89
N THR A 545 -9.35 17.90 -3.60
CA THR A 545 -9.46 19.00 -4.53
C THR A 545 -8.19 19.83 -4.47
N PRO A 546 -7.96 20.79 -5.38
CA PRO A 546 -6.80 21.69 -5.30
C PRO A 546 -6.79 22.65 -4.09
N PHE A 547 -7.65 22.43 -3.09
CA PHE A 547 -7.97 23.35 -2.01
C PHE A 547 -7.99 22.62 -0.65
N GLU A 548 -8.69 23.14 0.36
CA GLU A 548 -8.76 22.51 1.68
C GLU A 548 -9.81 21.39 1.68
N ASP A 549 -9.36 20.15 1.92
CA ASP A 549 -10.15 18.94 2.17
C ASP A 549 -9.73 18.29 3.49
N ARG A 550 -10.65 18.24 4.46
CA ARG A 550 -10.30 17.93 5.85
C ARG A 550 -11.42 17.28 6.64
N SER A 551 -11.14 17.06 7.92
CA SER A 551 -12.12 16.59 8.91
C SER A 551 -12.83 15.29 8.53
N PRO A 552 -12.07 14.24 8.15
CA PRO A 552 -12.66 12.95 7.82
C PRO A 552 -13.33 12.32 9.05
N PHE A 553 -14.47 11.69 8.83
CA PHE A 553 -15.16 10.81 9.74
C PHE A 553 -15.66 9.59 8.97
N LEU A 554 -15.01 8.44 9.20
CA LEU A 554 -15.43 7.18 8.63
C LEU A 554 -16.45 6.54 9.57
N HIS A 555 -17.67 6.32 9.07
CA HIS A 555 -18.70 5.65 9.84
C HIS A 555 -18.32 4.18 10.13
N PRO A 556 -18.77 3.59 11.26
CA PRO A 556 -18.47 2.18 11.59
C PRO A 556 -18.93 1.14 10.56
N ASP A 557 -19.72 1.53 9.56
CA ASP A 557 -20.07 0.70 8.40
C ASP A 557 -18.88 0.44 7.46
N MET A 558 -17.73 1.08 7.70
CA MET A 558 -16.49 0.96 6.94
C MET A 558 -16.59 1.43 5.48
N ARG A 559 -17.69 2.13 5.14
CA ARG A 559 -18.05 2.49 3.77
C ARG A 559 -18.34 3.96 3.63
N THR A 560 -19.05 4.57 4.58
CA THR A 560 -19.53 5.94 4.46
C THR A 560 -18.54 6.89 5.11
N LEU A 561 -17.95 7.79 4.31
CA LEU A 561 -17.04 8.82 4.75
C LEU A 561 -17.73 10.18 4.69
N TYR A 562 -17.71 10.90 5.80
CA TYR A 562 -18.08 12.30 5.88
C TYR A 562 -16.80 13.12 5.97
N PHE A 563 -16.72 14.23 5.23
CA PHE A 563 -15.57 15.10 5.24
C PHE A 563 -15.97 16.51 4.82
N SER A 564 -15.08 17.47 5.01
CA SER A 564 -15.31 18.86 4.65
C SER A 564 -14.42 19.30 3.51
N SER A 565 -14.96 20.05 2.55
CA SER A 565 -14.25 20.47 1.35
C SER A 565 -14.56 21.91 0.94
N ARG A 566 -13.55 22.61 0.41
CA ARG A 566 -13.71 23.88 -0.30
C ARG A 566 -13.94 23.71 -1.81
N GLY A 567 -13.51 22.60 -2.38
CA GLY A 567 -13.36 22.47 -3.84
C GLY A 567 -14.53 21.84 -4.58
N HIS A 568 -15.39 21.07 -3.90
CA HIS A 568 -16.51 20.35 -4.54
C HIS A 568 -17.70 21.22 -4.93
N GLY A 569 -17.67 22.53 -4.62
CA GLY A 569 -18.79 23.43 -4.82
C GLY A 569 -19.80 23.31 -3.68
N GLY A 570 -20.05 24.43 -3.01
CA GLY A 570 -20.76 24.47 -1.74
C GLY A 570 -21.53 25.77 -1.54
N LEU A 571 -22.27 25.84 -0.44
CA LEU A 571 -22.95 27.02 0.05
C LEU A 571 -21.96 27.98 0.73
N GLY A 572 -21.00 27.43 1.47
CA GLY A 572 -20.04 28.18 2.26
C GLY A 572 -18.60 27.98 1.84
N SER A 573 -17.72 28.64 2.60
CA SER A 573 -16.27 28.59 2.41
C SER A 573 -15.64 27.25 2.77
N LEU A 574 -16.37 26.34 3.42
CA LEU A 574 -16.02 24.95 3.68
C LEU A 574 -17.32 24.22 4.03
N ASP A 575 -17.69 23.19 3.28
CA ASP A 575 -18.96 22.48 3.45
C ASP A 575 -18.72 20.99 3.77
N VAL A 576 -19.67 20.34 4.43
CA VAL A 576 -19.65 18.89 4.70
C VAL A 576 -20.26 18.11 3.54
N PHE A 577 -19.56 17.05 3.14
CA PHE A 577 -19.93 16.11 2.10
C PHE A 577 -19.95 14.68 2.64
N VAL A 578 -20.71 13.82 1.97
CA VAL A 578 -20.72 12.37 2.19
C VAL A 578 -20.34 11.63 0.91
N THR A 579 -19.55 10.58 1.04
CA THR A 579 -19.20 9.66 -0.04
C THR A 579 -19.17 8.22 0.44
N THR A 580 -19.31 7.26 -0.47
CA THR A 580 -19.31 5.83 -0.18
C THR A 580 -18.16 5.13 -0.88
N ARG A 581 -17.40 4.33 -0.12
CA ARG A 581 -16.31 3.50 -0.61
C ARG A 581 -16.82 2.36 -1.49
N ILE A 582 -16.22 2.23 -2.67
CA ILE A 582 -16.52 1.20 -3.66
C ILE A 582 -15.51 0.06 -3.52
N GLY A 583 -16.00 -1.19 -3.43
CA GLY A 583 -15.13 -2.36 -3.28
C GLY A 583 -14.29 -2.35 -1.99
N ASP A 584 -13.30 -3.22 -1.89
CA ASP A 584 -12.50 -3.36 -0.66
C ASP A 584 -11.20 -2.53 -0.69
N GLY A 585 -10.94 -1.77 -1.76
CA GLY A 585 -9.81 -0.83 -1.87
C GLY A 585 -10.14 0.55 -1.28
N TRP A 586 -9.12 1.33 -0.88
CA TRP A 586 -9.31 2.64 -0.23
C TRP A 586 -9.34 3.83 -1.19
N LEU A 587 -9.13 3.61 -2.49
CA LEU A 587 -8.97 4.69 -3.48
C LEU A 587 -10.18 4.86 -4.40
N GLU A 588 -11.18 3.99 -4.28
CA GLU A 588 -12.39 4.03 -5.08
C GLU A 588 -13.56 4.49 -4.22
N TRP A 589 -14.15 5.62 -4.60
CA TRP A 589 -15.24 6.27 -3.88
C TRP A 589 -16.26 6.82 -4.87
N THR A 590 -17.51 6.93 -4.45
CA THR A 590 -18.52 7.66 -5.22
C THR A 590 -18.21 9.16 -5.25
N GLU A 591 -18.80 9.89 -6.20
CA GLU A 591 -18.75 11.36 -6.17
C GLU A 591 -19.32 11.90 -4.84
N PRO A 592 -18.62 12.82 -4.16
CA PRO A 592 -19.09 13.42 -2.92
C PRO A 592 -20.41 14.17 -3.08
N LYS A 593 -21.33 13.97 -2.15
CA LYS A 593 -22.62 14.66 -2.09
C LYS A 593 -22.63 15.64 -0.93
N ASN A 594 -22.93 16.90 -1.19
CA ASN A 594 -23.08 17.91 -0.15
C ASN A 594 -24.29 17.57 0.76
N LEU A 595 -24.15 17.75 2.08
CA LEU A 595 -25.20 17.43 3.05
C LEU A 595 -26.42 18.37 3.01
N GLY A 596 -26.39 19.40 2.16
CA GLY A 596 -27.54 20.25 1.87
C GLY A 596 -27.65 21.49 2.77
N LYS A 597 -28.58 22.37 2.39
CA LYS A 597 -28.72 23.73 2.90
C LYS A 597 -29.23 23.91 4.33
N GLU A 598 -29.69 22.82 4.94
CA GLU A 598 -30.12 22.80 6.35
C GLU A 598 -29.00 22.36 7.30
N ILE A 599 -27.95 21.74 6.76
CA ILE A 599 -26.74 21.34 7.50
C ILE A 599 -25.61 22.32 7.22
N ASN A 600 -25.28 22.55 5.95
CA ASN A 600 -24.22 23.46 5.56
C ASN A 600 -24.69 24.92 5.59
N LYS A 601 -23.87 25.78 6.18
CA LYS A 601 -24.07 27.21 6.34
C LYS A 601 -23.13 27.97 5.38
N PRO A 602 -23.31 29.29 5.20
CA PRO A 602 -22.40 30.08 4.36
C PRO A 602 -20.95 30.18 4.88
N GLY A 603 -20.72 29.77 6.13
CA GLY A 603 -19.44 29.88 6.83
C GLY A 603 -18.52 28.69 6.57
N ARG A 604 -18.00 28.11 7.66
CA ARG A 604 -17.15 26.92 7.64
C ARG A 604 -17.82 25.82 8.45
N ASP A 605 -18.23 24.75 7.78
CA ASP A 605 -18.83 23.57 8.39
C ASP A 605 -17.83 22.41 8.34
N TRP A 606 -17.39 21.98 9.52
CA TRP A 606 -16.36 20.96 9.67
C TRP A 606 -16.42 20.21 10.98
N GLY A 607 -15.74 19.05 11.01
CA GLY A 607 -15.59 18.25 12.21
C GLY A 607 -16.83 17.45 12.62
N TYR A 608 -17.78 17.23 11.71
CA TYR A 608 -19.01 16.49 11.98
C TYR A 608 -18.71 15.02 12.32
N LYS A 609 -19.26 14.53 13.42
CA LYS A 609 -19.19 13.12 13.87
C LYS A 609 -20.58 12.52 13.87
N ILE A 610 -20.75 11.38 13.22
CA ILE A 610 -22.06 10.73 13.10
C ILE A 610 -22.20 9.63 14.15
N SER A 611 -23.35 9.53 14.78
CA SER A 611 -23.70 8.42 15.67
C SER A 611 -23.68 7.08 14.92
N THR A 612 -23.46 5.98 15.65
CA THR A 612 -23.34 4.64 15.07
C THR A 612 -24.62 4.12 14.40
N ASP A 613 -25.79 4.63 14.79
CA ASP A 613 -27.06 4.37 14.10
C ASP A 613 -27.23 5.24 12.83
N GLY A 614 -26.31 6.15 12.57
CA GLY A 614 -26.31 7.05 11.43
C GLY A 614 -27.29 8.23 11.52
N THR A 615 -28.03 8.39 12.63
CA THR A 615 -29.18 9.30 12.66
C THR A 615 -28.86 10.72 13.12
N THR A 616 -27.76 10.91 13.84
CA THR A 616 -27.42 12.18 14.49
C THR A 616 -25.97 12.57 14.19
N ALA A 617 -25.75 13.82 13.77
CA ALA A 617 -24.43 14.40 13.64
C ALA A 617 -24.14 15.34 14.81
N TYR A 618 -22.94 15.27 15.36
CA TYR A 618 -22.41 16.15 16.41
C TYR A 618 -21.27 16.98 15.84
N PHE A 619 -21.27 18.27 16.12
CA PHE A 619 -20.25 19.19 15.61
C PHE A 619 -20.13 20.42 16.52
N SER A 620 -19.13 21.25 16.28
CA SER A 620 -18.98 22.54 16.95
C SER A 620 -19.30 23.68 16.00
N GLY A 621 -19.93 24.74 16.50
CA GLY A 621 -20.25 25.92 15.71
C GLY A 621 -20.22 27.20 16.55
N ASP A 622 -20.13 28.33 15.87
CA ASP A 622 -20.15 29.65 16.52
C ASP A 622 -21.49 29.88 17.23
N ALA A 623 -21.42 30.40 18.46
CA ALA A 623 -22.60 30.75 19.25
C ALA A 623 -22.70 32.29 19.44
N PRO A 624 -23.87 32.92 19.20
CA PRO A 624 -24.02 34.36 19.34
C PRO A 624 -23.65 34.87 20.75
N GLY A 625 -22.60 35.69 20.84
CA GLY A 625 -22.14 36.28 22.11
C GLY A 625 -21.25 35.36 22.97
N LYS A 626 -20.95 34.14 22.50
CA LYS A 626 -20.00 33.19 23.10
C LYS A 626 -18.88 32.89 22.09
N ARG A 627 -17.95 31.99 22.44
CA ARG A 627 -16.95 31.45 21.49
C ARG A 627 -17.60 30.33 20.63
N GLU A 628 -17.27 29.07 20.87
CA GLU A 628 -17.87 27.91 20.20
C GLU A 628 -18.79 27.12 21.14
N GLU A 629 -19.86 26.54 20.61
CA GLU A 629 -20.71 25.57 21.32
C GLU A 629 -20.79 24.26 20.51
N LEU A 630 -21.11 23.16 21.21
CA LEU A 630 -21.41 21.88 20.59
C LEU A 630 -22.89 21.78 20.22
N TYR A 631 -23.14 21.32 19.00
CA TYR A 631 -24.46 21.13 18.42
C TYR A 631 -24.67 19.68 18.01
N GLN A 632 -25.95 19.30 17.93
CA GLN A 632 -26.40 18.07 17.31
C GLN A 632 -27.47 18.37 16.25
N VAL A 633 -27.52 17.57 15.20
CA VAL A 633 -28.51 17.70 14.12
C VAL A 633 -28.89 16.33 13.58
N ALA A 634 -30.16 16.15 13.20
CA ALA A 634 -30.60 14.93 12.55
C ALA A 634 -29.97 14.81 11.17
N VAL A 635 -29.45 13.63 10.81
CA VAL A 635 -28.93 13.37 9.46
C VAL A 635 -30.11 13.00 8.54
N PRO A 636 -30.33 13.74 7.44
CA PRO A 636 -31.28 13.39 6.38
C PRO A 636 -31.15 11.94 5.93
N GLU A 637 -32.27 11.26 5.71
CA GLU A 637 -32.29 9.82 5.38
C GLU A 637 -31.41 9.49 4.17
N ARG A 638 -31.42 10.34 3.15
CA ARG A 638 -30.63 10.19 1.90
C ARG A 638 -29.11 10.28 2.10
N PHE A 639 -28.65 10.81 3.22
CA PHE A 639 -27.23 10.95 3.56
C PHE A 639 -26.80 9.99 4.68
N ARG A 640 -27.70 9.15 5.19
CA ARG A 640 -27.38 8.20 6.25
C ARG A 640 -26.44 7.09 5.75
N PRO A 641 -25.57 6.58 6.64
CA PRO A 641 -24.70 5.45 6.34
C PRO A 641 -25.48 4.13 6.29
N GLN A 642 -24.80 3.04 5.93
CA GLN A 642 -25.42 1.71 6.01
C GLN A 642 -25.59 1.27 7.47
N PRO A 643 -26.70 0.56 7.80
CA PRO A 643 -26.89 0.01 9.13
C PRO A 643 -25.80 -1.00 9.51
N VAL A 644 -25.29 -0.87 10.74
CA VAL A 644 -24.36 -1.83 11.35
C VAL A 644 -25.04 -2.59 12.48
N ALA A 645 -24.64 -3.84 12.69
CA ALA A 645 -24.97 -4.58 13.91
C ALA A 645 -24.06 -4.12 15.04
N THR A 646 -24.62 -4.02 16.25
CA THR A 646 -23.90 -3.68 17.47
C THR A 646 -23.98 -4.85 18.45
N ILE A 647 -22.84 -5.25 18.99
CA ILE A 647 -22.75 -6.32 19.98
C ILE A 647 -21.98 -5.79 21.17
N ARG A 648 -22.57 -5.90 22.35
CA ARG A 648 -21.97 -5.44 23.60
C ARG A 648 -22.05 -6.51 24.66
N GLY A 649 -21.21 -6.42 25.68
CA GLY A 649 -21.28 -7.29 26.83
C GLY A 649 -19.99 -7.25 27.61
N HIS A 650 -19.79 -8.24 28.48
CA HIS A 650 -18.61 -8.36 29.32
C HIS A 650 -17.89 -9.68 29.08
N ILE A 651 -16.55 -9.65 29.06
CA ILE A 651 -15.72 -10.85 29.16
C ILE A 651 -15.40 -11.10 30.63
N LEU A 652 -15.84 -12.25 31.12
CA LEU A 652 -15.78 -12.63 32.52
C LEU A 652 -15.06 -13.98 32.68
N GLY A 653 -14.36 -14.14 33.80
CA GLY A 653 -13.89 -15.43 34.26
C GLY A 653 -15.04 -16.30 34.74
N LEU A 654 -14.77 -17.58 35.01
CA LEU A 654 -15.76 -18.48 35.62
C LEU A 654 -16.20 -18.01 37.02
N ASP A 655 -15.35 -17.24 37.71
CA ASP A 655 -15.65 -16.60 39.00
C ASP A 655 -16.51 -15.33 38.87
N GLY A 656 -16.87 -14.94 37.64
CA GLY A 656 -17.66 -13.75 37.33
C GLY A 656 -16.89 -12.44 37.36
N ARG A 657 -15.56 -12.48 37.55
CA ARG A 657 -14.74 -11.26 37.52
C ARG A 657 -14.39 -10.85 36.09
N PRO A 658 -14.27 -9.55 35.81
CA PRO A 658 -13.78 -9.05 34.53
C PRO A 658 -12.41 -9.63 34.14
N LEU A 659 -12.24 -9.90 32.85
CA LEU A 659 -10.97 -10.33 32.28
C LEU A 659 -10.44 -9.31 31.29
N THR A 660 -9.12 -9.07 31.34
CA THR A 660 -8.39 -8.41 30.26
C THR A 660 -8.19 -9.41 29.13
N ALA A 661 -8.96 -9.26 28.06
CA ALA A 661 -8.88 -10.12 26.88
C ALA A 661 -9.14 -9.29 25.61
N GLU A 662 -8.86 -9.91 24.47
CA GLU A 662 -9.08 -9.36 23.14
C GLU A 662 -10.12 -10.22 22.41
N LEU A 663 -11.09 -9.59 21.74
CA LEU A 663 -11.96 -10.23 20.76
C LEU A 663 -11.33 -10.08 19.38
N ILE A 664 -10.98 -11.20 18.75
CA ILE A 664 -10.53 -11.27 17.37
C ILE A 664 -11.72 -11.62 16.50
N LEU A 665 -12.11 -10.73 15.59
CA LEU A 665 -13.23 -10.88 14.67
C LEU A 665 -12.72 -11.30 13.29
N GLU A 666 -13.41 -12.24 12.66
CA GLU A 666 -13.08 -12.76 11.32
C GLU A 666 -14.35 -12.87 10.48
N ASP A 667 -14.29 -12.48 9.21
CA ASP A 667 -15.33 -12.79 8.24
C ASP A 667 -15.17 -14.24 7.78
N LEU A 668 -16.10 -15.12 8.17
CA LEU A 668 -16.04 -16.54 7.86
C LEU A 668 -16.24 -16.85 6.37
N SER A 669 -16.79 -15.90 5.60
CA SER A 669 -16.99 -16.10 4.16
C SER A 669 -15.71 -15.87 3.35
N THR A 670 -14.82 -14.99 3.82
CA THR A 670 -13.56 -14.66 3.14
C THR A 670 -12.31 -15.17 3.86
N GLY A 671 -12.40 -15.43 5.18
CA GLY A 671 -11.26 -15.71 6.05
C GLY A 671 -10.44 -14.46 6.41
N GLU A 672 -10.94 -13.27 6.09
CA GLU A 672 -10.24 -12.01 6.34
C GLU A 672 -10.54 -11.49 7.75
N PRO A 673 -9.58 -10.82 8.42
CA PRO A 673 -9.82 -10.14 9.68
C PRO A 673 -10.95 -9.10 9.56
N ALA A 674 -11.90 -9.13 10.50
CA ALA A 674 -12.99 -8.17 10.59
C ALA A 674 -12.78 -7.13 11.70
N GLY A 675 -11.78 -7.33 12.56
CA GLY A 675 -11.36 -6.38 13.59
C GLY A 675 -10.79 -7.05 14.82
N ARG A 676 -10.18 -6.23 15.69
CA ARG A 676 -9.67 -6.64 16.99
C ARG A 676 -10.13 -5.65 18.04
N ILE A 677 -10.77 -6.15 19.08
CA ILE A 677 -11.43 -5.34 20.11
C ILE A 677 -10.81 -5.67 21.46
N GLN A 678 -10.27 -4.66 22.12
CA GLN A 678 -9.75 -4.80 23.47
C GLN A 678 -10.91 -4.63 24.44
N ALA A 679 -11.16 -5.62 25.31
CA ALA A 679 -12.11 -5.42 26.40
C ALA A 679 -11.58 -4.37 27.37
N ASP A 680 -12.50 -3.59 27.92
CA ASP A 680 -12.21 -2.61 28.96
C ASP A 680 -11.52 -3.30 30.14
N PRO A 681 -10.30 -2.88 30.53
CA PRO A 681 -9.48 -3.65 31.47
C PRO A 681 -10.01 -3.64 32.90
N GLU A 682 -10.95 -2.75 33.23
CA GLU A 682 -11.56 -2.64 34.55
C GLU A 682 -12.87 -3.44 34.64
N SER A 683 -13.73 -3.27 33.64
CA SER A 683 -15.10 -3.82 33.63
C SER A 683 -15.25 -5.08 32.78
N GLY A 684 -14.28 -5.39 31.91
CA GLY A 684 -14.37 -6.46 30.92
C GLY A 684 -15.35 -6.13 29.78
N ALA A 685 -15.90 -4.91 29.77
CA ALA A 685 -16.89 -4.50 28.78
C ALA A 685 -16.28 -4.43 27.38
N PHE A 686 -17.02 -4.85 26.37
CA PHE A 686 -16.65 -4.68 24.96
C PHE A 686 -17.83 -4.12 24.18
N PHE A 687 -17.51 -3.46 23.07
CA PHE A 687 -18.48 -2.98 22.09
C PHE A 687 -17.92 -3.22 20.69
N VAL A 688 -18.72 -3.86 19.85
CA VAL A 688 -18.36 -4.30 18.50
C VAL A 688 -19.38 -3.73 17.54
N THR A 689 -18.90 -3.19 16.42
CA THR A 689 -19.72 -2.78 15.27
C THR A 689 -19.37 -3.65 14.07
N LEU A 690 -20.34 -4.33 13.47
CA LEU A 690 -20.15 -5.19 12.30
C LEU A 690 -21.03 -4.76 11.14
N PRO A 691 -20.48 -4.63 9.92
CA PRO A 691 -21.29 -4.48 8.72
C PRO A 691 -22.30 -5.62 8.54
N SER A 692 -23.48 -5.31 8.04
CA SER A 692 -24.53 -6.30 7.78
C SER A 692 -24.24 -7.13 6.51
N GLY A 693 -24.92 -8.26 6.33
CA GLY A 693 -24.84 -9.07 5.11
C GLY A 693 -23.71 -10.13 5.08
N ARG A 694 -23.02 -10.34 6.21
CA ARG A 694 -21.86 -11.25 6.33
C ARG A 694 -22.02 -12.23 7.48
N LEU A 695 -21.24 -13.31 7.45
CA LEU A 695 -21.15 -14.28 8.56
C LEU A 695 -19.81 -14.07 9.24
N TYR A 696 -19.83 -13.66 10.50
CA TYR A 696 -18.62 -13.42 11.28
C TYR A 696 -18.38 -14.52 12.29
N SER A 697 -17.14 -14.64 12.74
CA SER A 697 -16.80 -15.26 14.02
C SER A 697 -16.09 -14.27 14.93
N TYR A 698 -16.18 -14.51 16.23
CA TYR A 698 -15.25 -13.93 17.18
C TYR A 698 -14.52 -15.04 17.93
N THR A 699 -13.29 -14.76 18.35
CA THR A 699 -12.51 -15.57 19.28
C THR A 699 -11.99 -14.66 20.38
N VAL A 700 -12.30 -14.99 21.63
CA VAL A 700 -11.74 -14.31 22.80
C VAL A 700 -10.39 -14.92 23.12
N GLU A 701 -9.34 -14.11 23.14
CA GLU A 701 -7.98 -14.54 23.48
C GLU A 701 -7.39 -13.66 24.59
N GLY A 702 -6.51 -14.23 25.40
CA GLY A 702 -5.78 -13.49 26.43
C GLY A 702 -4.73 -14.35 27.11
N PRO A 703 -3.75 -13.75 27.81
CA PRO A 703 -2.69 -14.50 28.47
C PRO A 703 -3.23 -15.55 29.45
N GLY A 704 -2.96 -16.82 29.17
CA GLY A 704 -3.40 -17.94 30.02
C GLY A 704 -4.88 -18.31 29.90
N LEU A 705 -5.64 -17.68 29.01
CA LEU A 705 -7.04 -18.02 28.74
C LEU A 705 -7.17 -19.15 27.72
N TYR A 706 -8.19 -19.97 27.90
CA TYR A 706 -8.67 -20.86 26.84
C TYR A 706 -9.47 -20.02 25.83
N PRO A 707 -9.14 -20.08 24.53
CA PRO A 707 -9.86 -19.32 23.52
C PRO A 707 -11.33 -19.74 23.41
N VAL A 708 -12.25 -18.80 23.61
CA VAL A 708 -13.69 -19.05 23.46
C VAL A 708 -14.18 -18.37 22.20
N SER A 709 -14.84 -19.13 21.33
CA SER A 709 -15.30 -18.63 20.04
C SER A 709 -16.80 -18.78 19.86
N ASN A 710 -17.35 -17.97 18.96
CA ASN A 710 -18.73 -18.03 18.50
C ASN A 710 -18.84 -17.48 17.08
N ASN A 711 -20.00 -17.66 16.45
CA ASN A 711 -20.34 -17.02 15.19
C ASN A 711 -21.49 -16.01 15.35
N ILE A 712 -21.51 -15.05 14.45
CA ILE A 712 -22.52 -14.01 14.33
C ILE A 712 -22.98 -14.00 12.88
N ASP A 713 -24.16 -14.58 12.63
CA ASP A 713 -24.77 -14.55 11.30
C ASP A 713 -25.55 -13.26 11.09
N LEU A 714 -25.07 -12.40 10.19
CA LEU A 714 -25.70 -11.15 9.77
C LEU A 714 -26.13 -11.17 8.30
N ARG A 715 -26.10 -12.34 7.62
CA ARG A 715 -26.38 -12.43 6.17
C ARG A 715 -27.80 -11.99 5.81
N ASP A 716 -28.77 -12.31 6.65
CA ASP A 716 -30.17 -11.92 6.48
C ASP A 716 -30.55 -10.65 7.28
N SER A 717 -29.58 -10.02 7.95
CA SER A 717 -29.82 -8.80 8.73
C SER A 717 -29.82 -7.59 7.80
N ILE A 718 -30.99 -6.98 7.61
CA ILE A 718 -31.14 -5.72 6.85
C ILE A 718 -31.44 -4.52 7.76
N THR A 719 -31.51 -4.73 9.07
CA THR A 719 -31.76 -3.71 10.10
C THR A 719 -30.65 -3.72 11.16
N ILE A 720 -30.57 -2.65 11.96
CA ILE A 720 -29.72 -2.60 13.14
C ILE A 720 -30.07 -3.78 14.05
N ARG A 721 -29.08 -4.63 14.33
CA ARG A 721 -29.18 -5.71 15.31
C ARG A 721 -28.38 -5.28 16.53
N GLU A 722 -29.05 -5.08 17.66
CA GLU A 722 -28.40 -4.93 18.95
C GLU A 722 -28.39 -6.27 19.67
N ALA A 723 -27.23 -6.73 20.14
CA ALA A 723 -27.11 -7.94 20.94
C ALA A 723 -26.30 -7.69 22.20
N GLU A 724 -26.72 -8.31 23.29
CA GLU A 724 -25.97 -8.37 24.55
C GLU A 724 -25.40 -9.79 24.73
N GLU A 725 -24.07 -9.91 24.79
CA GLU A 725 -23.35 -11.17 24.89
C GLU A 725 -22.31 -11.11 26.00
N ASN A 726 -22.63 -11.67 27.17
CA ASN A 726 -21.64 -11.88 28.23
C ASN A 726 -20.89 -13.19 27.97
N ILE A 727 -19.57 -13.09 27.82
CA ILE A 727 -18.70 -14.20 27.43
C ILE A 727 -17.96 -14.69 28.65
N GLN A 728 -18.15 -15.96 29.00
CA GLN A 728 -17.33 -16.63 30.01
C GLN A 728 -16.11 -17.27 29.34
N ALA A 729 -14.91 -16.92 29.80
CA ALA A 729 -13.65 -17.47 29.31
C ALA A 729 -12.89 -18.16 30.46
N PRO A 730 -12.74 -19.49 30.44
CA PRO A 730 -11.95 -20.19 31.45
C PRO A 730 -10.46 -20.02 31.18
N THR A 731 -9.66 -20.10 32.25
CA THR A 731 -8.20 -20.20 32.14
C THR A 731 -7.78 -21.60 31.70
N LEU A 732 -6.59 -21.70 31.12
CA LEU A 732 -6.01 -22.99 30.75
C LEU A 732 -5.72 -23.86 31.98
N ALA A 733 -5.42 -23.25 33.13
CA ALA A 733 -5.27 -23.95 34.40
C ALA A 733 -6.58 -24.61 34.85
N GLU A 734 -7.69 -23.87 34.79
CA GLU A 734 -9.01 -24.41 35.10
C GLU A 734 -9.40 -25.55 34.14
N ILE A 735 -9.04 -25.45 32.86
CA ILE A 735 -9.25 -26.51 31.86
C ILE A 735 -8.44 -27.78 32.18
N GLN A 736 -7.22 -27.64 32.70
CA GLN A 736 -6.36 -28.78 33.07
C GLN A 736 -6.78 -29.47 34.38
N GLU A 737 -7.27 -28.70 35.35
CA GLU A 737 -7.64 -29.17 36.69
C GLU A 737 -9.12 -29.61 36.78
N GLY A 738 -9.99 -29.02 35.97
CA GLY A 738 -11.44 -29.19 36.04
C GLY A 738 -12.02 -30.13 34.99
N ASN A 739 -13.20 -30.68 35.30
CA ASN A 739 -14.06 -31.34 34.31
C ASN A 739 -14.95 -30.29 33.62
N ILE A 740 -14.35 -29.46 32.76
CA ILE A 740 -15.04 -28.37 32.07
C ILE A 740 -15.60 -28.87 30.74
N THR A 741 -16.82 -28.46 30.40
CA THR A 741 -17.45 -28.73 29.09
C THR A 741 -17.64 -27.42 28.35
N LEU A 742 -17.13 -27.33 27.12
CA LEU A 742 -17.25 -26.13 26.27
C LEU A 742 -17.88 -26.49 24.91
N PRO A 743 -18.84 -25.70 24.42
CA PRO A 743 -19.40 -25.91 23.09
C PRO A 743 -18.42 -25.48 21.98
N LEU A 744 -18.36 -26.25 20.89
CA LEU A 744 -17.57 -25.91 19.71
C LEU A 744 -18.46 -25.15 18.71
N LYS A 745 -18.66 -23.85 18.97
CA LYS A 745 -19.68 -23.04 18.29
C LYS A 745 -19.39 -22.76 16.81
N ASN A 746 -18.14 -22.80 16.38
CA ASN A 746 -17.73 -22.62 14.99
C ASN A 746 -17.55 -23.95 14.22
N LEU A 747 -18.32 -24.97 14.61
CA LEU A 747 -18.38 -26.25 13.92
C LEU A 747 -19.63 -26.36 13.06
N PHE A 748 -19.43 -26.53 11.75
CA PHE A 748 -20.46 -26.59 10.74
C PHE A 748 -20.36 -27.92 10.00
N PHE A 749 -21.52 -28.54 9.79
CA PHE A 749 -21.67 -29.77 9.01
C PHE A 749 -22.56 -29.49 7.79
N GLU A 750 -22.37 -30.27 6.72
CA GLU A 750 -23.36 -30.32 5.65
C GLU A 750 -24.72 -30.82 6.17
N THR A 751 -25.82 -30.34 5.58
CA THR A 751 -27.19 -30.69 6.00
C THR A 751 -27.38 -32.20 6.00
N ASP A 752 -27.90 -32.74 7.10
CA ASP A 752 -28.09 -34.19 7.37
C ASP A 752 -26.84 -35.06 7.19
N GLN A 753 -25.65 -34.45 7.27
CA GLN A 753 -24.37 -35.13 7.10
C GLN A 753 -23.45 -34.89 8.31
N PHE A 754 -22.36 -35.67 8.33
CA PHE A 754 -21.25 -35.56 9.27
C PHE A 754 -19.97 -35.05 8.60
N ARG A 755 -20.07 -34.59 7.35
CA ARG A 755 -18.98 -33.93 6.64
C ARG A 755 -18.79 -32.52 7.20
N ILE A 756 -17.61 -32.27 7.77
CA ILE A 756 -17.20 -30.96 8.31
C ILE A 756 -17.00 -29.99 7.15
N ARG A 757 -17.50 -28.77 7.29
CA ARG A 757 -17.30 -27.70 6.30
C ARG A 757 -15.96 -26.98 6.49
N PRO A 758 -15.36 -26.41 5.42
CA PRO A 758 -14.08 -25.70 5.51
C PRO A 758 -14.04 -24.57 6.55
N GLU A 759 -15.15 -23.88 6.77
CA GLU A 759 -15.31 -22.79 7.73
C GLU A 759 -15.01 -23.22 9.19
N SER A 760 -15.01 -24.52 9.48
CA SER A 760 -14.70 -25.06 10.81
C SER A 760 -13.24 -25.42 11.03
N TYR A 761 -12.41 -25.45 9.99
CA TYR A 761 -11.01 -25.85 10.11
C TYR A 761 -10.18 -24.92 11.00
N PRO A 762 -10.34 -23.57 10.99
CA PRO A 762 -9.62 -22.69 11.90
C PRO A 762 -9.86 -23.04 13.39
N GLU A 763 -11.11 -23.29 13.77
CA GLU A 763 -11.49 -23.69 15.12
C GLU A 763 -10.85 -25.02 15.52
N LEU A 764 -10.94 -26.03 14.66
CA LEU A 764 -10.39 -27.36 14.93
C LEU A 764 -8.86 -27.35 14.99
N ASN A 765 -8.19 -26.53 14.17
CA ASN A 765 -6.74 -26.36 14.21
C ASN A 765 -6.26 -25.70 15.50
N ARG A 766 -7.02 -24.71 16.01
CA ARG A 766 -6.77 -24.09 17.32
C ARG A 766 -6.94 -25.11 18.45
N LEU A 767 -8.04 -25.86 18.46
CA LEU A 767 -8.26 -26.93 19.43
C LEU A 767 -7.13 -27.98 19.41
N ALA A 768 -6.75 -28.46 18.23
CA ALA A 768 -5.66 -29.44 18.08
C ALA A 768 -4.34 -28.91 18.65
N SER A 769 -4.03 -27.63 18.41
CA SER A 769 -2.82 -26.98 18.92
C SER A 769 -2.83 -26.90 20.45
N LEU A 770 -3.96 -26.55 21.05
CA LEU A 770 -4.12 -26.48 22.52
C LEU A 770 -3.99 -27.86 23.18
N ILE A 771 -4.63 -28.90 22.61
CA ILE A 771 -4.54 -30.26 23.16
C ILE A 771 -3.08 -30.74 23.19
N LYS A 772 -2.33 -30.48 22.11
CA LYS A 772 -0.90 -30.83 22.03
C LYS A 772 -0.05 -30.02 22.99
N ALA A 773 -0.25 -28.70 23.05
CA ALA A 773 0.57 -27.80 23.84
C ALA A 773 0.42 -28.04 25.36
N TYR A 774 -0.79 -28.35 25.81
CA TYR A 774 -1.12 -28.48 27.24
C TYR A 774 -1.39 -29.92 27.68
N ALA A 775 -1.13 -30.89 26.81
CA ALA A 775 -1.35 -32.32 27.05
C ALA A 775 -2.78 -32.65 27.53
N LEU A 776 -3.79 -31.97 26.99
CA LEU A 776 -5.18 -32.09 27.45
C LEU A 776 -5.78 -33.46 27.10
N SER A 777 -6.67 -33.97 27.95
CA SER A 777 -7.51 -35.13 27.63
C SER A 777 -8.94 -34.66 27.37
N VAL A 778 -9.49 -35.03 26.21
CA VAL A 778 -10.78 -34.52 25.73
C VAL A 778 -11.73 -35.64 25.27
N GLU A 779 -13.02 -35.45 25.53
CA GLU A 779 -14.11 -36.18 24.88
C GLU A 779 -14.86 -35.21 23.95
N VAL A 780 -14.97 -35.59 22.67
CA VAL A 780 -15.84 -34.94 21.70
C VAL A 780 -17.25 -35.51 21.87
N ALA A 781 -18.17 -34.69 22.39
CA ALA A 781 -19.56 -35.07 22.65
C ALA A 781 -20.49 -34.50 21.57
N GLY A 782 -21.11 -35.37 20.77
CA GLY A 782 -22.07 -34.99 19.73
C GLY A 782 -23.52 -35.06 20.21
N HIS A 783 -24.33 -34.06 19.86
CA HIS A 783 -25.75 -33.97 20.22
C HIS A 783 -26.62 -33.64 18.99
N THR A 784 -27.88 -34.06 19.01
CA THR A 784 -28.90 -33.69 18.02
C THR A 784 -30.09 -33.04 18.72
N ASP A 785 -30.99 -32.42 17.94
CA ASP A 785 -32.34 -32.14 18.42
C ASP A 785 -33.20 -33.42 18.44
N TYR A 786 -34.47 -33.28 18.85
CA TYR A 786 -35.44 -34.37 18.90
C TYR A 786 -36.04 -34.76 17.54
N THR A 787 -35.74 -34.05 16.46
CA THR A 787 -36.31 -34.35 15.14
C THR A 787 -35.63 -35.59 14.57
N GLY A 788 -36.43 -36.54 14.06
CA GLY A 788 -35.93 -37.85 13.61
C GLY A 788 -36.04 -38.96 14.66
N GLY A 789 -35.70 -40.20 14.25
CA GLY A 789 -35.75 -41.38 15.13
C GLY A 789 -34.56 -41.45 16.10
N ALA A 790 -34.76 -42.04 17.28
CA ALA A 790 -33.71 -42.14 18.30
C ALA A 790 -32.42 -42.84 17.79
N GLU A 791 -32.57 -43.94 17.05
CA GLU A 791 -31.42 -44.65 16.45
C GLU A 791 -30.69 -43.80 15.41
N TYR A 792 -31.43 -43.05 14.59
CA TYR A 792 -30.87 -42.13 13.60
C TYR A 792 -30.08 -41.01 14.27
N ASN A 793 -30.66 -40.38 15.29
CA ASN A 793 -30.04 -39.29 16.03
C ASN A 793 -28.80 -39.74 16.80
N GLN A 794 -28.83 -40.95 17.36
CA GLN A 794 -27.67 -41.56 17.99
C GLN A 794 -26.54 -41.82 16.98
N ALA A 795 -26.85 -42.38 15.82
CA ALA A 795 -25.86 -42.61 14.77
C ALA A 795 -25.28 -41.31 14.21
N LEU A 796 -26.12 -40.30 13.95
CA LEU A 796 -25.72 -39.01 13.42
C LEU A 796 -24.77 -38.27 14.38
N SER A 797 -25.14 -38.19 15.66
CA SER A 797 -24.29 -37.56 16.69
C SER A 797 -22.95 -38.29 16.87
N GLN A 798 -22.95 -39.63 16.88
CA GLN A 798 -21.71 -40.41 16.97
C GLN A 798 -20.81 -40.17 15.76
N ASN A 799 -21.36 -40.19 14.55
CA ASN A 799 -20.59 -39.96 13.32
C ASN A 799 -20.00 -38.53 13.28
N ARG A 800 -20.74 -37.52 13.76
CA ARG A 800 -20.24 -36.15 13.87
C ARG A 800 -19.09 -36.04 14.87
N ALA A 801 -19.21 -36.67 16.05
CA ALA A 801 -18.15 -36.72 17.04
C ALA A 801 -16.88 -37.43 16.49
N GLU A 802 -17.06 -38.54 15.78
CA GLU A 802 -15.95 -39.29 15.18
C GLU A 802 -15.28 -38.53 14.03
N ALA A 803 -16.03 -37.77 13.25
CA ALA A 803 -15.49 -36.92 12.19
C ALA A 803 -14.54 -35.85 12.76
N VAL A 804 -14.94 -35.19 13.85
CA VAL A 804 -14.11 -34.22 14.57
C VAL A 804 -12.87 -34.89 15.14
N ARG A 805 -13.02 -36.04 15.82
CA ARG A 805 -11.89 -36.82 16.33
C ARG A 805 -10.90 -37.19 15.22
N SER A 806 -11.40 -37.70 14.10
CA SER A 806 -10.59 -38.07 12.94
C SER A 806 -9.81 -36.88 12.38
N TYR A 807 -10.44 -35.70 12.32
CA TYR A 807 -9.76 -34.48 11.91
C TYR A 807 -8.62 -34.11 12.88
N LEU A 808 -8.87 -34.12 14.19
CA LEU A 808 -7.87 -33.79 15.20
C LEU A 808 -6.67 -34.77 15.19
N LEU A 809 -6.92 -36.07 14.99
CA LEU A 809 -5.85 -37.06 14.78
C LEU A 809 -5.02 -36.74 13.53
N GLY A 810 -5.68 -36.32 12.44
CA GLY A 810 -5.01 -35.85 11.23
C GLY A 810 -4.11 -34.62 11.44
N GLN A 811 -4.44 -33.77 12.43
CA GLN A 811 -3.62 -32.62 12.86
C GLN A 811 -2.51 -33.02 13.87
N GLY A 812 -2.32 -34.31 14.12
CA GLY A 812 -1.24 -34.86 14.94
C GLY A 812 -1.49 -34.89 16.45
N VAL A 813 -2.75 -34.84 16.89
CA VAL A 813 -3.09 -35.06 18.31
C VAL A 813 -2.99 -36.57 18.64
N ASP A 814 -2.51 -36.92 19.84
CA ASP A 814 -2.36 -38.32 20.25
C ASP A 814 -3.73 -39.01 20.46
N ALA A 815 -3.84 -40.27 20.02
CA ALA A 815 -5.09 -41.02 20.09
C ALA A 815 -5.57 -41.30 21.52
N GLY A 816 -4.66 -41.38 22.50
CA GLY A 816 -4.99 -41.53 23.92
C GLY A 816 -5.56 -40.25 24.55
N GLN A 817 -5.40 -39.11 23.89
CA GLN A 817 -5.91 -37.82 24.37
C GLN A 817 -7.34 -37.51 23.91
N ILE A 818 -7.87 -38.22 22.89
CA ILE A 818 -9.17 -37.92 22.29
C ILE A 818 -10.10 -39.14 22.28
N SER A 819 -11.26 -38.97 22.90
CA SER A 819 -12.41 -39.88 22.76
C SER A 819 -13.58 -39.19 22.05
N ALA A 820 -14.49 -39.96 21.45
CA ALA A 820 -15.67 -39.43 20.76
C ALA A 820 -16.93 -40.21 21.16
N ALA A 821 -18.00 -39.50 21.52
CA ALA A 821 -19.27 -40.09 21.94
C ALA A 821 -20.46 -39.30 21.39
N GLY A 822 -21.42 -39.99 20.78
CA GLY A 822 -22.72 -39.45 20.41
C GLY A 822 -23.73 -39.64 21.53
N TYR A 823 -24.54 -38.63 21.80
CA TYR A 823 -25.60 -38.65 22.82
C TYR A 823 -27.02 -38.51 22.22
N GLY A 824 -27.14 -38.37 20.91
CA GLY A 824 -28.40 -38.11 20.22
C GLY A 824 -29.17 -36.94 20.84
N ALA A 825 -30.49 -37.11 20.98
CA ALA A 825 -31.39 -36.12 21.59
C ALA A 825 -31.51 -36.23 23.12
N SER A 826 -30.73 -37.11 23.76
CA SER A 826 -30.96 -37.50 25.17
C SER A 826 -30.53 -36.46 26.21
N GLN A 827 -29.75 -35.45 25.80
CA GLN A 827 -29.21 -34.39 26.65
C GLN A 827 -29.48 -33.00 26.05
N PRO A 828 -30.75 -32.55 26.00
CA PRO A 828 -31.10 -31.24 25.46
C PRO A 828 -30.60 -30.11 26.37
N LEU A 829 -30.08 -29.06 25.75
CA LEU A 829 -29.64 -27.82 26.40
C LEU A 829 -30.77 -26.78 26.47
N ALA A 830 -31.67 -26.80 25.49
CA ALA A 830 -32.80 -25.88 25.37
C ALA A 830 -34.08 -26.63 24.99
N ASP A 831 -35.20 -25.90 24.91
CA ASP A 831 -36.45 -26.46 24.40
C ASP A 831 -36.27 -27.00 22.98
N ASN A 832 -37.14 -27.92 22.60
CA ASN A 832 -37.16 -28.50 21.27
C ASN A 832 -38.35 -27.96 20.44
N GLU A 833 -39.18 -27.12 21.04
CA GLU A 833 -40.41 -26.62 20.43
C GLU A 833 -40.09 -25.51 19.42
N THR A 834 -39.11 -24.67 19.72
CA THR A 834 -38.66 -23.57 18.87
C THR A 834 -37.50 -23.96 17.97
N GLU A 835 -37.33 -23.27 16.84
CA GLU A 835 -36.17 -23.49 15.97
C GLU A 835 -34.87 -23.06 16.65
N THR A 836 -34.91 -21.96 17.41
CA THR A 836 -33.77 -21.49 18.21
C THR A 836 -33.34 -22.53 19.23
N GLY A 837 -34.27 -23.13 19.97
CA GLY A 837 -33.97 -24.19 20.93
C GLY A 837 -33.43 -25.46 20.27
N ARG A 838 -34.00 -25.89 19.14
CA ARG A 838 -33.47 -26.99 18.34
C ARG A 838 -32.05 -26.72 17.84
N ALA A 839 -31.77 -25.51 17.37
CA ALA A 839 -30.43 -25.12 16.92
C ALA A 839 -29.39 -25.23 18.05
N LEU A 840 -29.74 -24.81 19.28
CA LEU A 840 -28.89 -24.99 20.46
C LEU A 840 -28.67 -26.47 20.81
N ASN A 841 -29.64 -27.34 20.56
CA ASN A 841 -29.52 -28.78 20.82
C ASN A 841 -28.64 -29.51 19.78
N ARG A 842 -28.62 -29.04 18.53
CA ARG A 842 -27.73 -29.53 17.46
C ARG A 842 -26.30 -29.00 17.63
N ARG A 843 -25.54 -29.59 18.56
CA ARG A 843 -24.21 -29.10 18.95
C ARG A 843 -23.17 -30.20 19.08
N VAL A 844 -21.91 -29.79 19.08
CA VAL A 844 -20.78 -30.61 19.54
C VAL A 844 -20.11 -29.85 20.68
N GLU A 845 -19.76 -30.57 21.74
CA GLU A 845 -19.06 -30.04 22.90
C GLU A 845 -17.75 -30.79 23.12
N ILE A 846 -16.78 -30.10 23.70
CA ILE A 846 -15.54 -30.69 24.18
C ILE A 846 -15.61 -30.77 25.69
N ARG A 847 -15.54 -32.00 26.22
CA ARG A 847 -15.42 -32.26 27.65
C ARG A 847 -13.96 -32.48 27.99
N PHE A 848 -13.36 -31.52 28.67
CA PHE A 848 -12.02 -31.64 29.21
C PHE A 848 -12.09 -32.52 30.46
N ARG A 849 -11.17 -33.48 30.55
CA ARG A 849 -11.05 -34.38 31.70
C ARG A 849 -9.83 -33.97 32.50
N GLY A 850 -10.06 -33.51 33.73
CA GLY A 850 -8.98 -33.10 34.62
C GLY A 850 -7.99 -34.23 34.83
N GLY A 851 -6.69 -33.91 34.84
CA GLY A 851 -5.64 -34.88 35.11
C GLY A 851 -5.80 -35.42 36.53
N GLY A 852 -6.41 -36.60 36.68
CA GLY A 852 -6.43 -37.32 37.94
C GLY A 852 -5.00 -37.50 38.40
N GLY A 853 -4.63 -36.84 39.48
CA GLY A 853 -3.34 -37.04 40.13
C GLY A 853 -3.21 -38.51 40.52
N GLU A 854 -2.48 -39.28 39.71
CA GLU A 854 -1.84 -40.47 40.22
C GLU A 854 -0.87 -40.00 41.31
N GLU A 855 -1.13 -40.42 42.54
CA GLU A 855 -0.15 -40.51 43.61
C GLU A 855 1.10 -41.24 43.07
N ARG A 856 2.03 -40.52 42.46
CA ARG A 856 3.40 -41.00 42.30
C ARG A 856 4.02 -40.97 43.69
N GLY A 857 3.86 -42.12 44.34
CA GLY A 857 4.33 -42.37 45.69
C GLY A 857 5.76 -41.90 45.90
N ARG A 858 5.96 -41.18 47.01
CA ARG A 858 7.26 -41.02 47.64
C ARG A 858 7.86 -42.39 47.89
N ARG A 859 8.94 -42.73 47.17
CA ARG A 859 10.06 -43.53 47.69
C ARG A 859 11.35 -43.04 47.10
#